data_AF-A0A2N5X6E0-F1
#
_entry.id   AF-A0A2N5X6E0-F1
#
_cell.length_a   1.000
_cell.length_b   1.000
_cell.length_c   1.000
_cell.angle_alpha   90.00
_cell.angle_beta   90.00
_cell.angle_gamma   90.00
#
_symmetry.space_group_name_H-M   'P 1'
#
loop_
_entity.id
_entity.type
_entity.pdbx_description
1 polymer ?
#
loop_
_entity_poly.entity_id
_entity_poly.type
_entity_poly.pdbx_seq_one_letter_code
_entity_poly.pdbx_strand_id
1 'polypeptide(L)'
;MADLRNPTSHALLQQCAVWLAAIDAISTADRPDENSVYWGEVPGLGALRKSLGQLLLRSSRAEPSLAADYLRRVANSERIRDDAFHDIIACSPVLAQSLPQSVVELSLAFLLGELPDEQVAREKQELHDTAEWRKAVLEKPDAERTRKEKMALSGRFYLRTVGDFSYHDWERLSIHDDHRNFWPPSPLREPFHSLFQSSPDHALRLLRELCNHAMTAWRQLHHHSHDHGGTPIPLELTFPWGTQIFWGTDREYLWFRSTWAPKAIGCAFMALEEWCFTELEQSQTVDELIQHIVEGNECIAILGMASMLALHTEWVSETTLPLFTSQRLLAADHNRMAQDLSSSTNLIGFTSSTDKPHVDAIRTANARTVRKTQLSWMVPRFVFATEPFRDRAREAILNFKNDLPFQYEEHRAIPEAQEHLTKQALEYAELADPENYQAYRTKEGSDQIAIVHVSPSAAQPENVARAEEANKYLRQTGLWTWASKSFEEKTLNDTYTIEDAIVLSKEADASDLFEHSNSENEEEQLGMRRGAVAATAAIALNFREGRTHEDLEWARGVLERAIRLPEKFDSMWSPGSVVPWHQGIYVARGLAADLREGTAARRTTNDLLGLIAHPLEIVALTALEETCKLWPNDSKLTWAALILAFSLCHVPSRPRDQLRRHGEALHTSNEAQAAVNAALAFYEHGSEWTPLPLPPPAWVKVEPGKGRRGYLRYEDYDLDDATDAAEVWGEPDVFWRSKQAAEVLQRIPFDEVLNSSAKSALLDFLASVLDWTNQKNAPPWVKPGRRDRSATQIFEWTHTLGSRLGHVAGLMPLADFQARFLDPILDLEGDNCWSLLSPFTSTYVCAYVYDAPVVPVDTVAILDLCLTRLLQDRTFKRDTYRSGEFSGFDQPELVRTLMFVSVDCADLAARYVNGDWSEISRILPLIDRFIRAGGWTASVMDPFLTLCERARANYPAGAFAEQVLAIIGDGPDSLKGWHGTFIPARIAELVQHFAHRDAPMTLTLAQKFLRILDMLVDMGDRRSAALQLGEAFREIRATN
;
A
#
# COMPACT_ATOMS: atom_id res chain seq x y z
N MET A 1 -27.81 -28.44 10.25
CA MET A 1 -28.05 -29.59 9.34
C MET A 1 -26.86 -29.90 8.41
N ALA A 2 -25.87 -29.01 8.24
CA ALA A 2 -24.74 -29.23 7.33
C ALA A 2 -23.75 -30.33 7.79
N ASP A 3 -23.72 -30.66 9.08
CA ASP A 3 -22.75 -31.61 9.67
C ASP A 3 -23.26 -33.07 9.74
N LEU A 4 -24.41 -33.37 9.12
CA LEU A 4 -25.03 -34.69 9.18
C LEU A 4 -24.72 -35.52 7.93
N ARG A 5 -24.19 -36.73 8.12
CA ARG A 5 -23.97 -37.69 7.03
C ARG A 5 -25.28 -38.14 6.42
N ASN A 6 -25.37 -38.08 5.09
CA ASN A 6 -26.51 -38.51 4.31
C ASN A 6 -26.03 -39.41 3.15
N PRO A 7 -26.51 -40.67 3.05
CA PRO A 7 -26.08 -41.60 1.99
C PRO A 7 -26.23 -41.07 0.57
N THR A 8 -27.28 -40.30 0.28
CA THR A 8 -27.50 -39.67 -1.03
C THR A 8 -26.48 -38.57 -1.28
N SER A 9 -26.20 -37.73 -0.28
CA SER A 9 -25.18 -36.69 -0.39
C SER A 9 -23.78 -37.28 -0.55
N HIS A 10 -23.47 -38.37 0.15
CA HIS A 10 -22.21 -39.11 -0.02
C HIS A 10 -22.04 -39.62 -1.46
N ALA A 11 -23.07 -40.28 -2.03
CA ALA A 11 -23.00 -40.77 -3.41
C ALA A 11 -22.80 -39.65 -4.44
N LEU A 12 -23.47 -38.50 -4.26
CA LEU A 12 -23.29 -37.33 -5.11
C LEU A 12 -21.87 -36.74 -5.00
N LEU A 13 -21.37 -36.59 -3.78
CA LEU A 13 -20.01 -36.07 -3.54
C LEU A 13 -18.94 -37.02 -4.06
N GLN A 14 -19.15 -38.34 -3.95
CA GLN A 14 -18.26 -39.34 -4.54
C GLN A 14 -18.20 -39.20 -6.06
N GLN A 15 -19.34 -39.01 -6.73
CA GLN A 15 -19.37 -38.76 -8.17
C GLN A 15 -18.67 -37.44 -8.54
N CYS A 16 -18.87 -36.38 -7.75
CA CYS A 16 -18.17 -35.11 -7.92
C CYS A 16 -16.64 -35.27 -7.79
N ALA A 17 -16.18 -36.09 -6.84
CA ALA A 17 -14.76 -36.38 -6.64
C ALA A 17 -14.14 -37.12 -7.84
N VAL A 18 -14.89 -38.05 -8.43
CA VAL A 18 -14.48 -38.77 -9.65
C VAL A 18 -14.37 -37.82 -10.84
N TRP A 19 -15.35 -36.94 -11.04
CA TRP A 19 -15.30 -35.93 -12.10
C TRP A 19 -14.13 -34.97 -11.91
N LEU A 20 -13.93 -34.46 -10.70
CA LEU A 20 -12.83 -33.55 -10.40
C LEU A 20 -11.47 -34.18 -10.68
N ALA A 21 -11.27 -35.44 -10.27
CA ALA A 21 -10.04 -36.18 -10.55
C ALA A 21 -9.79 -36.38 -12.05
N ALA A 22 -10.85 -36.67 -12.83
CA ALA A 22 -10.74 -36.81 -14.28
C ALA A 22 -10.38 -35.47 -14.96
N ILE A 23 -10.92 -34.36 -14.48
CA ILE A 23 -10.61 -33.01 -15.00
C ILE A 23 -9.18 -32.61 -14.65
N ASP A 24 -8.73 -32.85 -13.42
CA ASP A 24 -7.37 -32.52 -12.98
C ASP A 24 -6.31 -33.25 -13.83
N ALA A 25 -6.57 -34.51 -14.20
CA ALA A 25 -5.68 -35.36 -15.00
C ALA A 25 -5.42 -34.83 -16.42
N ILE A 26 -6.33 -34.02 -16.98
CA ILE A 26 -6.14 -33.38 -18.30
C ILE A 26 -4.96 -32.41 -18.28
N SER A 27 -4.75 -31.73 -17.15
CA SER A 27 -3.68 -30.72 -17.03
C SER A 27 -2.28 -31.31 -16.90
N THR A 28 -2.17 -32.61 -16.62
CA THR A 28 -0.91 -33.33 -16.39
C THR A 28 -0.50 -34.24 -17.55
N ALA A 29 -1.31 -34.35 -18.61
CA ALA A 29 -1.05 -35.26 -19.72
C ALA A 29 -0.26 -34.59 -20.87
N ASP A 30 0.87 -35.19 -21.26
CA ASP A 30 1.72 -34.74 -22.39
C ASP A 30 1.05 -34.86 -23.77
N ARG A 31 -0.07 -35.59 -23.87
CA ARG A 31 -0.85 -35.79 -25.10
C ARG A 31 -2.35 -35.83 -24.79
N PRO A 32 -3.21 -35.28 -25.66
CA PRO A 32 -4.65 -35.40 -25.52
C PRO A 32 -5.07 -36.87 -25.64
N ASP A 33 -5.71 -37.40 -24.60
CA ASP A 33 -6.35 -38.72 -24.57
C ASP A 33 -7.86 -38.60 -24.85
N GLU A 34 -8.58 -39.73 -24.95
CA GLU A 34 -10.04 -39.73 -25.17
C GLU A 34 -10.82 -38.99 -24.06
N ASN A 35 -10.31 -38.97 -22.83
CA ASN A 35 -10.91 -38.23 -21.71
C ASN A 35 -10.74 -36.71 -21.87
N SER A 36 -9.60 -36.24 -22.37
CA SER A 36 -9.33 -34.83 -22.69
C SER A 36 -10.31 -34.29 -23.73
N VAL A 37 -10.67 -35.12 -24.73
CA VAL A 37 -11.67 -34.75 -25.75
C VAL A 37 -13.07 -34.63 -25.14
N TYR A 38 -13.50 -35.59 -24.32
CA TYR A 38 -14.80 -35.57 -23.65
C TYR A 38 -15.00 -34.33 -22.76
N TRP A 39 -14.03 -34.00 -21.92
CA TRP A 39 -14.11 -32.81 -21.05
C TRP A 39 -13.91 -31.50 -21.81
N GLY A 40 -13.21 -31.54 -22.95
CA GLY A 40 -13.04 -30.40 -23.86
C GLY A 40 -14.35 -29.93 -24.50
N GLU A 41 -15.37 -30.80 -24.59
CA GLU A 41 -16.71 -30.46 -25.07
C GLU A 41 -17.56 -29.74 -24.01
N VAL A 42 -17.15 -29.74 -22.73
CA VAL A 42 -17.91 -29.12 -21.64
C VAL A 42 -17.65 -27.60 -21.59
N PRO A 43 -18.67 -26.76 -21.84
CA PRO A 43 -18.51 -25.31 -21.75
C PRO A 43 -18.22 -24.89 -20.30
N GLY A 44 -17.26 -23.98 -20.10
CA GLY A 44 -16.96 -23.45 -18.76
C GLY A 44 -16.26 -24.45 -17.82
N LEU A 45 -15.50 -25.41 -18.35
CA LEU A 45 -14.82 -26.46 -17.58
C LEU A 45 -14.04 -25.95 -16.35
N GLY A 46 -13.40 -24.77 -16.44
CA GLY A 46 -12.70 -24.16 -15.30
C GLY A 46 -13.63 -23.77 -14.14
N ALA A 47 -14.80 -23.21 -14.45
CA ALA A 47 -15.82 -22.85 -13.45
C ALA A 47 -16.46 -24.10 -12.83
N LEU A 48 -16.67 -25.15 -13.63
CA LEU A 48 -17.15 -26.44 -13.13
C LEU A 48 -16.12 -27.07 -12.18
N ARG A 49 -14.84 -27.12 -12.59
CA ARG A 49 -13.72 -27.60 -11.74
C ARG A 49 -13.70 -26.88 -10.39
N LYS A 50 -13.75 -25.54 -10.41
CA LYS A 50 -13.79 -24.70 -9.21
C LYS A 50 -15.00 -25.03 -8.31
N SER A 51 -16.19 -25.14 -8.91
CA SER A 51 -17.43 -25.44 -8.17
C SER A 51 -17.40 -26.83 -7.52
N LEU A 52 -16.90 -27.84 -8.25
CA LEU A 52 -16.73 -29.21 -7.72
C LEU A 52 -15.72 -29.24 -6.56
N GLY A 53 -14.60 -28.53 -6.71
CA GLY A 53 -13.60 -28.36 -5.64
C GLY A 53 -14.22 -27.72 -4.39
N GLN A 54 -14.87 -26.56 -4.54
CA GLN A 54 -15.52 -25.85 -3.44
C GLN A 54 -16.61 -26.70 -2.75
N LEU A 55 -17.39 -27.46 -3.52
CA LEU A 55 -18.41 -28.34 -2.98
C LEU A 55 -17.80 -29.43 -2.09
N LEU A 56 -16.73 -30.08 -2.55
CA LEU A 56 -16.02 -31.08 -1.76
C LEU A 56 -15.41 -30.48 -0.50
N LEU A 57 -14.71 -29.35 -0.61
CA LEU A 57 -14.06 -28.68 0.52
C LEU A 57 -15.07 -28.22 1.57
N ARG A 58 -16.20 -27.61 1.17
CA ARG A 58 -17.27 -27.20 2.11
C ARG A 58 -17.95 -28.38 2.79
N SER A 59 -17.90 -29.57 2.18
CA SER A 59 -18.46 -30.79 2.76
C SER A 59 -17.52 -31.54 3.71
N SER A 60 -16.31 -31.03 3.96
CA SER A 60 -15.25 -31.72 4.72
C SER A 60 -15.66 -32.12 6.14
N ARG A 61 -16.56 -31.38 6.79
CA ARG A 61 -17.07 -31.74 8.12
C ARG A 61 -17.92 -33.02 8.10
N ALA A 62 -18.73 -33.22 7.06
CA ALA A 62 -19.59 -34.39 6.92
C ALA A 62 -18.84 -35.57 6.27
N GLU A 63 -18.07 -35.30 5.22
CA GLU A 63 -17.36 -36.27 4.37
C GLU A 63 -15.85 -35.94 4.28
N PRO A 64 -15.08 -36.07 5.38
CA PRO A 64 -13.68 -35.65 5.44
C PRO A 64 -12.75 -36.43 4.50
N SER A 65 -13.06 -37.70 4.22
CA SER A 65 -12.20 -38.54 3.36
C SER A 65 -12.12 -38.02 1.92
N LEU A 66 -13.25 -37.61 1.33
CA LEU A 66 -13.31 -37.12 -0.05
C LEU A 66 -12.54 -35.81 -0.21
N ALA A 67 -12.67 -34.89 0.76
CA ALA A 67 -11.92 -33.64 0.79
C ALA A 67 -10.42 -33.88 1.04
N ALA A 68 -10.05 -34.79 1.96
CA ALA A 68 -8.66 -35.14 2.22
C ALA A 68 -7.97 -35.75 0.99
N ASP A 69 -8.66 -36.63 0.26
CA ASP A 69 -8.13 -37.23 -0.97
C ASP A 69 -7.95 -36.19 -2.07
N TYR A 70 -8.84 -35.19 -2.17
CA TYR A 70 -8.64 -34.07 -3.09
C TYR A 70 -7.42 -33.22 -2.71
N LEU A 71 -7.30 -32.81 -1.44
CA LEU A 71 -6.15 -32.03 -0.97
C LEU A 71 -4.82 -32.76 -1.19
N ARG A 72 -4.78 -34.07 -0.91
CA ARG A 72 -3.58 -34.90 -1.14
C ARG A 72 -3.19 -34.97 -2.62
N ARG A 73 -4.16 -35.07 -3.53
CA ARG A 73 -3.88 -35.03 -4.98
C ARG A 73 -3.29 -33.70 -5.40
N VAL A 74 -3.80 -32.58 -4.89
CA VAL A 74 -3.28 -31.25 -5.21
C VAL A 74 -1.87 -31.07 -4.64
N ALA A 75 -1.65 -31.45 -3.38
CA ALA A 75 -0.35 -31.34 -2.71
C ALA A 75 0.76 -32.17 -3.38
N ASN A 76 0.41 -33.30 -3.98
CA ASN A 76 1.35 -34.17 -4.70
C ASN A 76 1.57 -33.78 -6.18
N SER A 77 0.98 -32.67 -6.64
CA SER A 77 1.19 -32.18 -8.00
C SER A 77 2.59 -31.60 -8.16
N GLU A 78 3.26 -31.84 -9.29
CA GLU A 78 4.57 -31.26 -9.60
C GLU A 78 4.56 -29.73 -9.58
N ARG A 79 3.41 -29.12 -9.90
CA ARG A 79 3.21 -27.67 -9.79
C ARG A 79 1.79 -27.34 -9.34
N ILE A 80 1.69 -26.80 -8.13
CA ILE A 80 0.44 -26.23 -7.61
C ILE A 80 0.23 -24.86 -8.26
N ARG A 81 -0.95 -24.63 -8.86
CA ARG A 81 -1.28 -23.32 -9.43
C ARG A 81 -1.71 -22.35 -8.33
N ASP A 82 -1.29 -21.09 -8.46
CA ASP A 82 -1.58 -20.03 -7.48
C ASP A 82 -3.09 -19.83 -7.25
N ASP A 83 -3.89 -19.88 -8.32
CA ASP A 83 -5.35 -19.74 -8.25
C ASP A 83 -6.02 -20.92 -7.54
N ALA A 84 -5.53 -22.14 -7.78
CA ALA A 84 -6.01 -23.33 -7.11
C ALA A 84 -5.67 -23.31 -5.60
N PHE A 85 -4.45 -22.90 -5.24
CA PHE A 85 -4.07 -22.74 -3.84
C PHE A 85 -4.95 -21.69 -3.14
N HIS A 86 -5.13 -20.52 -3.77
CA HIS A 86 -5.97 -19.45 -3.25
C HIS A 86 -7.42 -19.92 -2.99
N ASP A 87 -8.03 -20.60 -3.96
CA ASP A 87 -9.40 -21.10 -3.84
C ASP A 87 -9.57 -22.15 -2.72
N ILE A 88 -8.55 -22.99 -2.49
CA ILE A 88 -8.56 -23.99 -1.43
C ILE A 88 -8.39 -23.33 -0.06
N ILE A 89 -7.41 -22.43 0.08
CA ILE A 89 -7.09 -21.77 1.35
C ILE A 89 -8.20 -20.81 1.78
N ALA A 90 -9.00 -20.28 0.85
CA ALA A 90 -10.24 -19.57 1.18
C ALA A 90 -11.25 -20.43 1.96
N CYS A 91 -11.15 -21.76 1.88
CA CYS A 91 -11.97 -22.70 2.67
C CYS A 91 -11.35 -23.06 4.04
N SER A 92 -10.23 -22.45 4.43
CA SER A 92 -9.54 -22.74 5.70
C SER A 92 -10.41 -22.66 6.95
N PRO A 93 -11.39 -21.75 7.10
CA PRO A 93 -12.27 -21.74 8.28
C PRO A 93 -13.02 -23.06 8.54
N VAL A 94 -13.30 -23.82 7.48
CA VAL A 94 -13.93 -25.15 7.58
C VAL A 94 -12.85 -26.23 7.65
N LEU A 95 -11.83 -26.14 6.81
CA LEU A 95 -10.79 -27.17 6.68
C LEU A 95 -9.91 -27.27 7.92
N ALA A 96 -9.58 -26.16 8.59
CA ALA A 96 -8.79 -26.15 9.82
C ALA A 96 -9.45 -26.95 10.96
N GLN A 97 -10.78 -27.05 10.97
CA GLN A 97 -11.52 -27.82 11.98
C GLN A 97 -11.65 -29.30 11.64
N SER A 98 -11.78 -29.63 10.35
CA SER A 98 -12.02 -31.01 9.90
C SER A 98 -10.77 -31.77 9.46
N LEU A 99 -9.81 -31.07 8.84
CA LEU A 99 -8.65 -31.61 8.13
C LEU A 99 -7.39 -30.73 8.32
N PRO A 100 -7.02 -30.33 9.55
CA PRO A 100 -5.91 -29.40 9.78
C PRO A 100 -4.58 -29.92 9.21
N GLN A 101 -4.30 -31.22 9.36
CA GLN A 101 -3.09 -31.85 8.82
C GLN A 101 -2.96 -31.71 7.29
N SER A 102 -4.07 -31.90 6.55
CA SER A 102 -4.05 -31.76 5.09
C SER A 102 -3.88 -30.32 4.62
N VAL A 103 -4.37 -29.33 5.39
CA VAL A 103 -4.12 -27.91 5.12
C VAL A 103 -2.64 -27.58 5.31
N VAL A 104 -2.01 -28.09 6.39
CA VAL A 104 -0.58 -27.92 6.63
C VAL A 104 0.24 -28.55 5.51
N GLU A 105 -0.04 -29.78 5.11
CA GLU A 105 0.66 -30.48 4.03
C GLU A 105 0.57 -29.74 2.69
N LEU A 106 -0.63 -29.27 2.32
CA LEU A 106 -0.82 -28.46 1.11
C LEU A 106 -0.05 -27.13 1.18
N SER A 107 -0.08 -26.48 2.35
CA SER A 107 0.59 -25.18 2.54
C SER A 107 2.10 -25.32 2.47
N LEU A 108 2.67 -26.37 3.06
CA LEU A 108 4.10 -26.66 2.94
C LEU A 108 4.49 -26.98 1.50
N ALA A 109 3.71 -27.81 0.79
CA ALA A 109 3.98 -28.14 -0.61
C ALA A 109 3.92 -26.93 -1.54
N PHE A 110 3.12 -25.91 -1.22
CA PHE A 110 3.01 -24.68 -2.01
C PHE A 110 4.05 -23.63 -1.62
N LEU A 111 4.28 -23.42 -0.32
CA LEU A 111 5.08 -22.31 0.21
C LEU A 111 6.58 -22.61 0.25
N LEU A 112 7.00 -23.88 0.37
CA LEU A 112 8.42 -24.22 0.40
C LEU A 112 8.97 -24.25 -1.03
N GLY A 113 9.82 -23.28 -1.33
CA GLY A 113 10.62 -23.27 -2.56
C GLY A 113 11.88 -24.11 -2.43
N GLU A 114 12.52 -24.36 -3.57
CA GLU A 114 13.82 -25.03 -3.65
C GLU A 114 14.89 -24.27 -2.86
N LEU A 115 15.75 -25.00 -2.14
CA LEU A 115 16.83 -24.40 -1.35
C LEU A 115 17.99 -23.94 -2.26
N PRO A 116 18.77 -22.90 -1.87
CA PRO A 116 19.89 -22.41 -2.66
C PRO A 116 20.92 -23.48 -3.06
N ASP A 117 21.28 -24.39 -2.16
CA ASP A 117 22.22 -25.49 -2.46
C ASP A 117 21.64 -26.46 -3.49
N GLU A 118 20.34 -26.75 -3.42
CA GLU A 118 19.63 -27.61 -4.36
C GLU A 118 19.53 -26.96 -5.74
N GLN A 119 19.20 -25.67 -5.78
CA GLN A 119 19.17 -24.87 -7.01
C GLN A 119 20.54 -24.89 -7.68
N VAL A 120 21.62 -24.64 -6.94
CA VAL A 120 22.99 -24.68 -7.46
C VAL A 120 23.35 -26.08 -7.98
N ALA A 121 22.95 -27.14 -7.27
CA ALA A 121 23.19 -28.51 -7.71
C ALA A 121 22.43 -28.83 -9.01
N ARG A 122 21.15 -28.42 -9.12
CA ARG A 122 20.34 -28.58 -10.33
C ARG A 122 20.93 -27.79 -11.49
N GLU A 123 21.28 -26.53 -11.29
CA GLU A 123 21.89 -25.69 -12.34
C GLU A 123 23.21 -26.27 -12.85
N LYS A 124 24.05 -26.81 -11.95
CA LYS A 124 25.28 -27.54 -12.35
C LYS A 124 24.95 -28.77 -13.18
N GLN A 125 23.94 -29.54 -12.80
CA GLN A 125 23.51 -30.72 -13.54
C GLN A 125 22.94 -30.36 -14.90
N GLU A 126 22.06 -29.35 -14.99
CA GLU A 126 21.50 -28.85 -16.25
C GLU A 126 22.59 -28.37 -17.21
N LEU A 127 23.61 -27.67 -16.69
CA LEU A 127 24.76 -27.24 -17.49
C LEU A 127 25.60 -28.42 -17.96
N HIS A 128 25.82 -29.43 -17.11
CA HIS A 128 26.52 -30.65 -17.48
C HIS A 128 25.77 -31.42 -18.57
N ASP A 129 24.47 -31.65 -18.39
CA ASP A 129 23.61 -32.33 -19.34
C ASP A 129 23.51 -31.57 -20.67
N THR A 130 23.43 -30.24 -20.62
CA THR A 130 23.44 -29.38 -21.80
C THR A 130 24.78 -29.45 -22.54
N ALA A 131 25.90 -29.55 -21.82
CA ALA A 131 27.24 -29.69 -22.39
C ALA A 131 27.43 -31.07 -23.05
N GLU A 132 27.03 -32.15 -22.39
CA GLU A 132 27.05 -33.51 -22.95
C GLU A 132 26.11 -33.64 -24.14
N TRP A 133 24.89 -33.10 -24.07
CA TRP A 133 23.97 -33.04 -25.20
C TRP A 133 24.57 -32.30 -26.39
N ARG A 134 25.21 -31.15 -26.15
CA ARG A 134 25.90 -30.39 -27.21
C ARG A 134 27.04 -31.16 -27.83
N LYS A 135 27.84 -31.84 -27.02
CA LYS A 135 28.94 -32.69 -27.50
C LYS A 135 28.39 -33.79 -28.40
N ALA A 136 27.33 -34.47 -27.98
CA ALA A 136 26.64 -35.49 -28.77
C ALA A 136 26.05 -34.93 -30.08
N VAL A 137 25.52 -33.70 -30.08
CA VAL A 137 25.01 -33.03 -31.29
C VAL A 137 26.14 -32.60 -32.23
N LEU A 138 27.27 -32.13 -31.70
CA LEU A 138 28.46 -31.75 -32.48
C LEU A 138 29.15 -32.96 -33.12
N GLU A 139 29.10 -34.13 -32.47
CA GLU A 139 29.61 -35.40 -33.01
C GLU A 139 28.79 -35.91 -34.22
N LYS A 140 27.54 -35.45 -34.39
CA LYS A 140 26.74 -35.74 -35.60
C LYS A 140 27.25 -34.93 -36.80
N PRO A 141 27.33 -35.53 -38.01
CA PRO A 141 27.63 -34.80 -39.24
C PRO A 141 26.61 -33.67 -39.52
N ASP A 142 27.07 -32.52 -40.03
CA ASP A 142 26.23 -31.34 -40.31
C ASP A 142 24.98 -31.63 -41.15
N ALA A 143 25.06 -32.63 -42.05
CA ALA A 143 23.96 -33.05 -42.92
C ALA A 143 22.84 -33.78 -42.16
N GLU A 144 23.14 -34.41 -41.02
CA GLU A 144 22.22 -35.24 -40.23
C GLU A 144 21.62 -34.49 -39.02
N ARG A 145 22.14 -33.29 -38.72
CA ARG A 145 21.59 -32.44 -37.65
C ARG A 145 20.23 -31.86 -38.04
N THR A 146 19.26 -31.99 -37.15
CA THR A 146 17.91 -31.43 -37.29
C THR A 146 17.94 -29.90 -37.23
N ARG A 147 16.87 -29.25 -37.73
CA ARG A 147 16.73 -27.78 -37.70
C ARG A 147 16.78 -27.21 -36.28
N LYS A 148 16.23 -27.93 -35.29
CA LYS A 148 16.27 -27.55 -33.86
C LYS A 148 17.70 -27.60 -33.30
N GLU A 149 18.46 -28.65 -33.61
CA GLU A 149 19.86 -28.79 -33.19
C GLU A 149 20.75 -27.71 -33.82
N LYS A 150 20.53 -27.36 -35.10
CA LYS A 150 21.25 -26.26 -35.77
C LYS A 150 20.92 -24.89 -35.17
N MET A 151 19.64 -24.62 -34.88
CA MET A 151 19.21 -23.39 -34.20
C MET A 151 19.84 -23.26 -32.81
N ALA A 152 19.80 -24.34 -32.02
CA ALA A 152 20.39 -24.38 -30.69
C ALA A 152 21.90 -24.09 -30.74
N LEU A 153 22.66 -24.64 -31.70
CA LEU A 153 24.09 -24.34 -31.83
C LEU A 153 24.40 -22.92 -32.32
N SER A 154 23.49 -22.28 -33.07
CA SER A 154 23.68 -20.95 -33.68
C SER A 154 23.32 -19.75 -32.80
N GLY A 155 22.59 -19.96 -31.70
CA GLY A 155 22.22 -18.89 -30.78
C GLY A 155 23.43 -18.38 -29.99
N ARG A 156 23.53 -17.07 -29.74
CA ARG A 156 24.43 -16.55 -28.69
C ARG A 156 23.90 -17.04 -27.35
N PHE A 157 24.70 -17.85 -26.67
CA PHE A 157 24.36 -18.35 -25.34
C PHE A 157 24.64 -17.22 -24.34
N TYR A 158 23.59 -16.78 -23.65
CA TYR A 158 23.77 -16.11 -22.37
C TYR A 158 24.49 -17.12 -21.48
N LEU A 159 25.70 -16.78 -21.02
CA LEU A 159 26.38 -17.53 -19.98
C LEU A 159 25.48 -17.44 -18.74
N ARG A 160 24.65 -18.47 -18.49
CA ARG A 160 23.92 -18.61 -17.23
C ARG A 160 25.00 -18.84 -16.16
N THR A 161 25.21 -17.84 -15.32
CA THR A 161 26.01 -17.96 -14.10
C THR A 161 25.27 -18.92 -13.15
N VAL A 162 25.99 -19.91 -12.63
CA VAL A 162 25.48 -20.85 -11.61
C VAL A 162 25.50 -20.15 -10.26
N GLY A 163 24.41 -20.25 -9.50
CA GLY A 163 24.36 -19.69 -8.15
C GLY A 163 24.40 -18.17 -8.13
N ASP A 164 23.81 -17.54 -9.15
CA ASP A 164 23.63 -16.08 -9.19
C ASP A 164 22.36 -15.71 -8.42
N PHE A 165 22.53 -15.29 -7.17
CA PHE A 165 21.42 -14.92 -6.29
C PHE A 165 21.24 -13.40 -6.26
N SER A 166 20.02 -12.96 -6.50
CA SER A 166 19.61 -11.56 -6.47
C SER A 166 19.21 -11.10 -5.07
N TYR A 167 18.99 -9.80 -4.91
CA TYR A 167 18.40 -9.25 -3.68
C TYR A 167 17.03 -9.88 -3.34
N HIS A 168 16.24 -10.30 -4.33
CA HIS A 168 14.94 -10.92 -4.09
C HIS A 168 15.06 -12.30 -3.42
N ASP A 169 16.15 -13.02 -3.67
CA ASP A 169 16.40 -14.32 -3.03
C ASP A 169 16.68 -14.14 -1.53
N TRP A 170 17.34 -13.03 -1.16
CA TRP A 170 17.55 -12.61 0.23
C TRP A 170 16.28 -12.10 0.92
N GLU A 171 15.30 -11.61 0.18
CA GLU A 171 14.00 -11.22 0.74
C GLU A 171 13.05 -12.41 0.93
N ARG A 172 13.08 -13.38 0.01
CA ARG A 172 12.14 -14.52 0.00
C ARG A 172 12.64 -15.72 0.77
N LEU A 173 13.94 -15.97 0.79
CA LEU A 173 14.59 -17.08 1.52
C LEU A 173 13.94 -18.44 1.23
N SER A 174 13.78 -18.73 -0.06
CA SER A 174 13.12 -19.95 -0.57
C SER A 174 11.70 -20.16 -0.03
N ILE A 175 10.99 -19.08 0.32
CA ILE A 175 9.56 -19.10 0.57
C ILE A 175 8.85 -18.57 -0.68
N HIS A 176 7.93 -19.36 -1.22
CA HIS A 176 7.09 -18.99 -2.34
C HIS A 176 5.88 -18.20 -1.85
N ASP A 177 6.03 -16.89 -1.73
CA ASP A 177 4.99 -15.96 -1.32
C ASP A 177 4.58 -15.03 -2.47
N ASP A 178 3.60 -15.45 -3.28
CA ASP A 178 3.04 -14.54 -4.30
C ASP A 178 2.46 -13.29 -3.63
N HIS A 179 2.78 -12.12 -4.22
CA HIS A 179 2.35 -10.80 -3.78
C HIS A 179 0.82 -10.64 -3.72
N ARG A 180 0.03 -11.58 -4.25
CA ARG A 180 -1.44 -11.53 -4.17
C ARG A 180 -2.02 -12.08 -2.87
N ASN A 181 -1.38 -13.08 -2.26
CA ASN A 181 -2.00 -13.85 -1.16
C ASN A 181 -1.62 -13.32 0.22
N PHE A 182 -0.35 -12.92 0.40
CA PHE A 182 0.20 -12.54 1.70
C PHE A 182 0.63 -11.09 1.78
N TRP A 183 0.46 -10.31 0.71
CA TRP A 183 0.73 -8.88 0.70
C TRP A 183 -0.57 -8.07 0.56
N PRO A 184 -0.78 -7.04 1.40
CA PRO A 184 0.01 -6.71 2.59
C PRO A 184 -0.18 -7.75 3.72
N PRO A 185 0.84 -7.96 4.59
CA PRO A 185 0.79 -8.95 5.66
C PRO A 185 -0.28 -8.61 6.71
N SER A 186 -1.00 -9.62 7.19
CA SER A 186 -2.03 -9.42 8.21
C SER A 186 -2.26 -10.69 9.05
N PRO A 187 -2.64 -10.55 10.33
CA PRO A 187 -3.02 -11.69 11.18
C PRO A 187 -4.26 -12.45 10.70
N LEU A 188 -5.06 -11.87 9.78
CA LEU A 188 -6.28 -12.49 9.26
C LEU A 188 -6.05 -13.26 7.94
N ARG A 189 -4.81 -13.39 7.47
CA ARG A 189 -4.51 -14.14 6.25
C ARG A 189 -4.58 -15.64 6.52
N GLU A 190 -5.30 -16.34 5.66
CA GLU A 190 -5.39 -17.79 5.67
C GLU A 190 -4.12 -18.42 5.09
N PRO A 191 -3.71 -19.62 5.56
CA PRO A 191 -4.42 -20.50 6.49
C PRO A 191 -4.13 -20.23 7.98
N PHE A 192 -3.22 -19.31 8.28
CA PHE A 192 -2.71 -19.11 9.65
C PHE A 192 -3.82 -18.72 10.62
N HIS A 193 -4.67 -17.77 10.22
CA HIS A 193 -5.77 -17.30 11.05
C HIS A 193 -6.68 -18.44 11.53
N SER A 194 -7.22 -19.24 10.60
CA SER A 194 -8.13 -20.34 10.95
C SER A 194 -7.43 -21.49 11.67
N LEU A 195 -6.16 -21.78 11.32
CA LEU A 195 -5.39 -22.84 11.97
C LEU A 195 -5.09 -22.49 13.43
N PHE A 196 -4.66 -21.26 13.75
CA PHE A 196 -4.43 -20.86 15.14
C PHE A 196 -5.71 -20.89 15.98
N GLN A 197 -6.85 -20.52 15.40
CA GLN A 197 -8.15 -20.57 16.11
C GLN A 197 -8.66 -21.99 16.36
N SER A 198 -8.40 -22.94 15.44
CA SER A 198 -9.05 -24.26 15.46
C SER A 198 -8.12 -25.42 15.81
N SER A 199 -6.82 -25.28 15.53
CA SER A 199 -5.82 -26.35 15.64
C SER A 199 -4.41 -25.75 15.81
N PRO A 200 -4.12 -25.10 16.96
CA PRO A 200 -2.89 -24.35 17.18
C PRO A 200 -1.61 -25.19 17.02
N ASP A 201 -1.61 -26.46 17.44
CA ASP A 201 -0.46 -27.38 17.24
C ASP A 201 -0.06 -27.49 15.75
N HIS A 202 -1.06 -27.53 14.86
CA HIS A 202 -0.83 -27.64 13.41
C HIS A 202 -0.36 -26.29 12.84
N ALA A 203 -0.88 -25.17 13.36
CA ALA A 203 -0.43 -23.83 13.00
C ALA A 203 1.04 -23.61 13.40
N LEU A 204 1.41 -24.01 14.62
CA LEU A 204 2.77 -23.93 15.13
C LEU A 204 3.72 -24.82 14.35
N ARG A 205 3.29 -26.03 13.98
CA ARG A 205 4.06 -26.90 13.08
C ARG A 205 4.31 -26.22 11.73
N LEU A 206 3.27 -25.67 11.10
CA LEU A 206 3.42 -24.97 9.82
C LEU A 206 4.41 -23.81 9.92
N LEU A 207 4.26 -22.94 10.93
CA LEU A 207 5.17 -21.82 11.15
C LEU A 207 6.61 -22.29 11.38
N ARG A 208 6.82 -23.32 12.22
CA ARG A 208 8.14 -23.86 12.53
C ARG A 208 8.86 -24.38 11.28
N GLU A 209 8.18 -25.16 10.46
CA GLU A 209 8.77 -25.69 9.21
C GLU A 209 9.13 -24.55 8.24
N LEU A 210 8.26 -23.54 8.08
CA LEU A 210 8.55 -22.36 7.25
C LEU A 210 9.75 -21.57 7.76
N CYS A 211 9.81 -21.32 9.07
CA CYS A 211 10.93 -20.62 9.71
C CYS A 211 12.25 -21.38 9.57
N ASN A 212 12.26 -22.69 9.82
CA ASN A 212 13.44 -23.53 9.74
C ASN A 212 13.94 -23.65 8.29
N HIS A 213 13.02 -23.73 7.31
CA HIS A 213 13.36 -23.72 5.89
C HIS A 213 13.98 -22.39 5.46
N ALA A 214 13.36 -21.27 5.84
CA ALA A 214 13.89 -19.93 5.55
C ALA A 214 15.26 -19.69 6.18
N MET A 215 15.48 -20.15 7.43
CA MET A 215 16.80 -20.09 8.07
C MET A 215 17.83 -20.98 7.38
N THR A 216 17.41 -22.12 6.83
CA THR A 216 18.30 -22.97 6.04
C THR A 216 18.69 -22.28 4.74
N ALA A 217 17.74 -21.69 4.01
CA ALA A 217 18.02 -20.91 2.82
C ALA A 217 18.95 -19.72 3.13
N TRP A 218 18.67 -18.97 4.19
CA TRP A 218 19.50 -17.86 4.65
C TRP A 218 20.96 -18.29 4.90
N ARG A 219 21.19 -19.40 5.61
CA ARG A 219 22.55 -19.95 5.83
C ARG A 219 23.23 -20.33 4.52
N GLN A 220 22.51 -20.98 3.61
CA GLN A 220 23.08 -21.39 2.31
C GLN A 220 23.41 -20.18 1.43
N LEU A 221 22.60 -19.12 1.44
CA LEU A 221 22.92 -17.88 0.71
C LEU A 221 24.20 -17.22 1.20
N HIS A 222 24.49 -17.26 2.51
CA HIS A 222 25.78 -16.81 3.07
C HIS A 222 26.97 -17.61 2.52
N HIS A 223 26.78 -18.86 2.09
CA HIS A 223 27.85 -19.64 1.45
C HIS A 223 28.08 -19.27 -0.02
N HIS A 224 27.06 -18.80 -0.74
CA HIS A 224 27.13 -18.53 -2.19
C HIS A 224 27.30 -17.05 -2.55
N SER A 225 26.94 -16.13 -1.66
CA SER A 225 26.98 -14.69 -1.93
C SER A 225 28.39 -14.12 -1.74
N HIS A 226 28.87 -13.38 -2.75
CA HIS A 226 30.12 -12.63 -2.66
C HIS A 226 29.92 -11.22 -2.06
N ASP A 227 28.70 -10.67 -2.14
CA ASP A 227 28.41 -9.27 -1.76
C ASP A 227 27.99 -9.11 -0.29
N HIS A 228 27.44 -10.16 0.32
CA HIS A 228 26.95 -10.16 1.71
C HIS A 228 27.83 -11.08 2.59
N GLY A 229 29.13 -10.82 2.63
CA GLY A 229 30.10 -11.68 3.30
C GLY A 229 29.95 -11.72 4.83
N GLY A 230 29.98 -12.93 5.38
CA GLY A 230 30.09 -13.20 6.82
C GLY A 230 29.72 -14.63 7.15
N THR A 231 30.44 -15.28 8.06
CA THR A 231 30.14 -16.63 8.55
C THR A 231 29.23 -16.50 9.78
N PRO A 232 27.92 -16.78 9.67
CA PRO A 232 26.99 -16.50 10.75
C PRO A 232 27.21 -17.41 11.96
N ILE A 233 27.12 -16.84 13.16
CA ILE A 233 27.19 -17.54 14.45
C ILE A 233 25.77 -17.69 15.02
N PRO A 234 25.33 -18.90 15.40
CA PRO A 234 24.03 -19.08 16.01
C PRO A 234 24.01 -18.57 17.46
N LEU A 235 22.81 -18.26 17.95
CA LEU A 235 22.57 -18.01 19.36
C LEU A 235 22.19 -19.33 20.05
N GLU A 236 22.95 -19.73 21.07
CA GLU A 236 22.64 -20.90 21.90
C GLU A 236 22.02 -20.46 23.23
N LEU A 237 20.86 -21.03 23.59
CA LEU A 237 20.20 -20.77 24.87
C LEU A 237 19.82 -22.08 25.54
N THR A 238 19.99 -22.14 26.87
CA THR A 238 19.62 -23.31 27.68
C THR A 238 18.31 -23.05 28.41
N PHE A 239 17.25 -23.68 27.94
CA PHE A 239 15.93 -23.69 28.57
C PHE A 239 15.75 -24.90 29.49
N PRO A 240 14.70 -24.95 30.33
CA PRO A 240 14.41 -26.12 31.18
C PRO A 240 14.24 -27.44 30.41
N TRP A 241 13.83 -27.38 29.14
CA TRP A 241 13.68 -28.54 28.26
C TRP A 241 14.94 -28.87 27.44
N GLY A 242 16.01 -28.09 27.54
CA GLY A 242 17.30 -28.35 26.90
C GLY A 242 17.93 -27.14 26.21
N THR A 243 19.15 -27.33 25.70
CA THR A 243 19.85 -26.32 24.90
C THR A 243 19.32 -26.33 23.46
N GLN A 244 19.01 -25.15 22.93
CA GLN A 244 18.54 -24.95 21.56
C GLN A 244 19.38 -23.89 20.83
N ILE A 245 19.40 -23.99 19.51
CA ILE A 245 20.23 -23.19 18.61
C ILE A 245 19.29 -22.35 17.74
N PHE A 246 19.55 -21.05 17.68
CA PHE A 246 18.75 -20.09 16.91
C PHE A 246 19.62 -19.33 15.90
N TRP A 247 19.19 -19.30 14.65
CA TRP A 247 19.83 -18.60 13.54
C TRP A 247 19.13 -17.27 13.24
N GLY A 248 19.92 -16.34 12.69
CA GLY A 248 19.47 -14.99 12.32
C GLY A 248 20.13 -13.90 13.15
N THR A 249 20.11 -12.67 12.64
CA THR A 249 20.69 -11.47 13.25
C THR A 249 19.60 -10.60 13.88
N ASP A 250 19.95 -9.38 14.28
CA ASP A 250 18.98 -8.38 14.73
C ASP A 250 17.92 -8.08 13.64
N ARG A 251 18.27 -8.27 12.36
CA ARG A 251 17.32 -8.12 11.24
C ARG A 251 16.26 -9.22 11.27
N GLU A 252 16.68 -10.49 11.33
CA GLU A 252 15.75 -11.62 11.36
C GLU A 252 14.97 -11.67 12.68
N TYR A 253 15.53 -11.16 13.78
CA TYR A 253 14.78 -10.96 15.02
C TYR A 253 13.53 -10.11 14.81
N LEU A 254 13.52 -9.16 13.88
CA LEU A 254 12.34 -8.30 13.61
C LEU A 254 11.22 -9.01 12.83
N TRP A 255 11.42 -10.25 12.38
CA TRP A 255 10.39 -10.96 11.60
C TRP A 255 9.11 -11.22 12.38
N PHE A 256 9.16 -11.36 13.70
CA PHE A 256 7.93 -11.50 14.49
C PHE A 256 7.08 -10.21 14.48
N ARG A 257 7.69 -9.08 14.11
CA ARG A 257 6.99 -7.81 13.84
C ARG A 257 6.53 -7.69 12.38
N SER A 258 6.67 -8.74 11.57
CA SER A 258 6.43 -8.74 10.12
C SER A 258 7.33 -7.73 9.36
N THR A 259 8.48 -7.39 9.95
CA THR A 259 9.45 -6.44 9.38
C THR A 259 10.58 -7.21 8.73
N TRP A 260 10.86 -6.94 7.44
CA TRP A 260 11.83 -7.66 6.60
C TRP A 260 11.61 -9.18 6.45
N ALA A 261 10.49 -9.72 6.95
CA ALA A 261 10.15 -11.13 6.82
C ALA A 261 9.60 -11.45 5.42
N PRO A 262 9.81 -12.70 4.94
CA PRO A 262 8.95 -13.28 3.90
C PRO A 262 7.48 -13.11 4.32
N LYS A 263 6.62 -12.69 3.40
CA LYS A 263 5.27 -12.19 3.70
C LYS A 263 4.39 -13.25 4.34
N ALA A 264 4.53 -14.50 3.93
CA ALA A 264 3.82 -15.63 4.56
C ALA A 264 4.23 -15.82 6.03
N ILE A 265 5.54 -15.79 6.33
CA ILE A 265 6.07 -15.86 7.70
C ILE A 265 5.62 -14.65 8.53
N GLY A 266 5.62 -13.45 7.93
CA GLY A 266 5.10 -12.24 8.57
C GLY A 266 3.62 -12.37 8.97
N CYS A 267 2.75 -12.89 8.08
CA CYS A 267 1.35 -13.17 8.41
C CYS A 267 1.22 -14.19 9.55
N ALA A 268 2.03 -15.25 9.53
CA ALA A 268 2.02 -16.30 10.52
C ALA A 268 2.41 -15.79 11.91
N PHE A 269 3.45 -14.96 12.03
CA PHE A 269 3.84 -14.35 13.31
C PHE A 269 2.78 -13.38 13.84
N MET A 270 2.13 -12.61 12.97
CA MET A 270 1.04 -11.73 13.40
C MET A 270 -0.16 -12.52 13.92
N ALA A 271 -0.51 -13.64 13.27
CA ALA A 271 -1.56 -14.54 13.75
C ALA A 271 -1.15 -15.25 15.06
N LEU A 272 0.11 -15.65 15.19
CA LEU A 272 0.68 -16.22 16.41
C LEU A 272 0.58 -15.24 17.58
N GLU A 273 0.89 -13.95 17.37
CA GLU A 273 0.75 -12.93 18.41
C GLU A 273 -0.68 -12.85 18.92
N GLU A 274 -1.67 -12.77 18.02
CA GLU A 274 -3.09 -12.71 18.42
C GLU A 274 -3.51 -13.94 19.24
N TRP A 275 -3.08 -15.13 18.80
CA TRP A 275 -3.38 -16.38 19.47
C TRP A 275 -2.72 -16.46 20.86
N CYS A 276 -1.43 -16.17 20.99
CA CYS A 276 -0.74 -16.23 22.27
C CYS A 276 -1.36 -15.31 23.33
N PHE A 277 -1.77 -14.09 22.95
CA PHE A 277 -2.44 -13.18 23.89
C PHE A 277 -3.84 -13.69 24.28
N THR A 278 -4.55 -14.35 23.37
CA THR A 278 -5.83 -15.01 23.67
C THR A 278 -5.63 -16.18 24.65
N GLU A 279 -4.58 -16.98 24.49
CA GLU A 279 -4.26 -18.09 25.42
C GLU A 279 -3.86 -17.60 26.82
N LEU A 280 -3.17 -16.46 26.91
CA LEU A 280 -2.87 -15.84 28.21
C LEU A 280 -4.15 -15.45 28.97
N GLU A 281 -5.18 -14.95 28.28
CA GLU A 281 -6.49 -14.67 28.88
C GLU A 281 -7.21 -15.96 29.33
N GLN A 282 -6.95 -17.08 28.65
CA GLN A 282 -7.53 -18.40 28.95
C GLN A 282 -6.77 -19.17 30.04
N SER A 283 -5.83 -18.52 30.74
CA SER A 283 -5.10 -19.04 31.92
C SER A 283 -4.09 -20.16 31.65
N GLN A 284 -3.54 -20.27 30.44
CA GLN A 284 -2.35 -21.11 30.22
C GLN A 284 -1.13 -20.50 30.93
N THR A 285 -0.24 -21.33 31.48
CA THR A 285 0.97 -20.81 32.14
C THR A 285 1.94 -20.25 31.09
N VAL A 286 2.59 -19.13 31.42
CA VAL A 286 3.54 -18.45 30.52
C VAL A 286 4.68 -19.38 30.11
N ASP A 287 5.16 -20.21 31.04
CA ASP A 287 6.26 -21.13 30.81
C ASP A 287 5.89 -22.25 29.82
N GLU A 288 4.69 -22.83 29.94
CA GLU A 288 4.19 -23.84 29.00
C GLU A 288 3.97 -23.23 27.61
N LEU A 289 3.41 -22.02 27.53
CA LEU A 289 3.18 -21.34 26.27
C LEU A 289 4.51 -20.98 25.57
N ILE A 290 5.49 -20.46 26.30
CA ILE A 290 6.82 -20.18 25.74
C ILE A 290 7.49 -21.47 25.26
N GLN A 291 7.46 -22.55 26.05
CA GLN A 291 8.00 -23.84 25.62
C GLN A 291 7.33 -24.30 24.32
N HIS A 292 5.99 -24.23 24.27
CA HIS A 292 5.22 -24.73 23.15
C HIS A 292 5.51 -24.03 21.83
N ILE A 293 5.79 -22.72 21.85
CA ILE A 293 6.11 -21.95 20.63
C ILE A 293 7.60 -22.02 20.25
N VAL A 294 8.50 -22.10 21.24
CA VAL A 294 9.96 -22.05 21.02
C VAL A 294 10.52 -23.43 20.64
N GLU A 295 9.98 -24.51 21.22
CA GLU A 295 10.59 -25.82 21.13
C GLU A 295 10.69 -26.36 19.68
N GLY A 296 11.93 -26.55 19.23
CA GLY A 296 12.26 -27.10 17.90
C GLY A 296 12.28 -26.05 16.77
N ASN A 297 12.08 -24.78 17.09
CA ASN A 297 12.19 -23.69 16.13
C ASN A 297 13.63 -23.14 16.14
N GLU A 298 14.26 -23.08 14.97
CA GLU A 298 15.64 -22.63 14.81
C GLU A 298 15.73 -21.14 14.43
N CYS A 299 14.61 -20.43 14.28
CA CYS A 299 14.61 -19.02 13.88
C CYS A 299 14.61 -18.08 15.10
N ILE A 300 15.57 -17.16 15.16
CA ILE A 300 15.69 -16.18 16.25
C ILE A 300 14.43 -15.33 16.48
N ALA A 301 13.60 -15.14 15.44
CA ALA A 301 12.36 -14.38 15.53
C ALA A 301 11.36 -14.96 16.56
N ILE A 302 11.36 -16.29 16.78
CA ILE A 302 10.48 -16.92 17.77
C ILE A 302 10.78 -16.45 19.19
N LEU A 303 12.06 -16.14 19.47
CA LEU A 303 12.49 -15.61 20.76
C LEU A 303 11.94 -14.20 20.98
N GLY A 304 11.66 -13.44 19.93
CA GLY A 304 10.96 -12.17 20.01
C GLY A 304 9.52 -12.30 20.48
N MET A 305 8.81 -13.35 20.05
CA MET A 305 7.49 -13.69 20.60
C MET A 305 7.57 -14.10 22.07
N ALA A 306 8.51 -14.98 22.43
CA ALA A 306 8.72 -15.37 23.83
C ALA A 306 9.08 -14.16 24.72
N SER A 307 9.91 -13.25 24.20
CA SER A 307 10.29 -11.99 24.83
C SER A 307 9.09 -11.09 25.10
N MET A 308 8.20 -10.92 24.11
CA MET A 308 6.96 -10.15 24.30
C MET A 308 6.04 -10.77 25.36
N LEU A 309 5.87 -12.10 25.38
CA LEU A 309 5.03 -12.75 26.40
C LEU A 309 5.60 -12.57 27.81
N ALA A 310 6.92 -12.74 27.96
CA ALA A 310 7.62 -12.54 29.22
C ALA A 310 7.54 -11.07 29.69
N LEU A 311 7.66 -10.10 28.78
CA LEU A 311 7.53 -8.68 29.09
C LEU A 311 6.08 -8.28 29.45
N HIS A 312 5.09 -8.82 28.75
CA HIS A 312 3.69 -8.48 28.99
C HIS A 312 3.21 -8.96 30.36
N THR A 313 3.63 -10.18 30.74
CA THR A 313 3.24 -10.81 32.01
C THR A 313 4.19 -10.49 33.15
N GLU A 314 5.35 -9.92 32.83
CA GLU A 314 6.46 -9.65 33.75
C GLU A 314 6.85 -10.88 34.60
N TRP A 315 6.74 -12.07 34.00
CA TRP A 315 6.93 -13.36 34.63
C TRP A 315 8.41 -13.68 34.86
N VAL A 316 8.74 -14.18 36.05
CA VAL A 316 10.10 -14.55 36.46
C VAL A 316 10.15 -16.05 36.69
N SER A 317 10.89 -16.77 35.85
CA SER A 317 10.96 -18.24 35.86
C SER A 317 12.27 -18.77 35.27
N GLU A 318 12.48 -20.09 35.40
CA GLU A 318 13.59 -20.78 34.73
C GLU A 318 13.50 -20.72 33.20
N THR A 319 12.28 -20.68 32.65
CA THR A 319 12.03 -20.59 31.20
C THR A 319 12.36 -19.20 30.66
N THR A 320 12.08 -18.15 31.43
CA THR A 320 12.27 -16.76 30.98
C THR A 320 13.67 -16.23 31.26
N LEU A 321 14.39 -16.79 32.24
CA LEU A 321 15.76 -16.39 32.59
C LEU A 321 16.71 -16.29 31.38
N PRO A 322 16.80 -17.29 30.46
CA PRO A 322 17.72 -17.23 29.32
C PRO A 322 17.45 -16.07 28.35
N LEU A 323 16.20 -15.57 28.30
CA LEU A 323 15.82 -14.45 27.44
C LEU A 323 16.42 -13.12 27.95
N PHE A 324 16.47 -12.95 29.27
CA PHE A 324 16.96 -11.74 29.93
C PHE A 324 18.46 -11.77 30.25
N THR A 325 19.07 -12.96 30.20
CA THR A 325 20.52 -13.14 30.40
C THR A 325 21.28 -13.38 29.09
N SER A 326 20.74 -12.95 27.96
CA SER A 326 21.40 -12.99 26.65
C SER A 326 21.66 -11.58 26.14
N GLN A 327 22.92 -11.15 26.13
CA GLN A 327 23.28 -9.81 25.63
C GLN A 327 22.78 -9.58 24.19
N ARG A 328 22.81 -10.61 23.33
CA ARG A 328 22.32 -10.54 21.95
C ARG A 328 20.82 -10.22 21.89
N LEU A 329 20.00 -10.88 22.70
CA LEU A 329 18.55 -10.63 22.74
C LEU A 329 18.23 -9.27 23.34
N LEU A 330 18.93 -8.87 24.41
CA LEU A 330 18.75 -7.54 25.00
C LEU A 330 19.02 -6.43 23.97
N ALA A 331 20.07 -6.58 23.16
CA ALA A 331 20.41 -5.65 22.09
C ALA A 331 19.39 -5.66 20.95
N ALA A 332 19.00 -6.85 20.47
CA ALA A 332 18.01 -6.99 19.40
C ALA A 332 16.65 -6.41 19.79
N ASP A 333 16.20 -6.61 21.02
CA ASP A 333 14.92 -6.08 21.51
C ASP A 333 14.97 -4.56 21.77
N HIS A 334 16.12 -4.02 22.19
CA HIS A 334 16.33 -2.57 22.26
C HIS A 334 16.18 -1.92 20.87
N ASN A 335 16.83 -2.50 19.86
CA ASN A 335 16.74 -2.05 18.47
C ASN A 335 15.30 -2.16 17.95
N ARG A 336 14.58 -3.23 18.30
CA ARG A 336 13.16 -3.37 17.99
C ARG A 336 12.31 -2.27 18.65
N MET A 337 12.53 -1.96 19.93
CA MET A 337 11.80 -0.88 20.63
C MET A 337 11.96 0.45 19.91
N ALA A 338 13.20 0.79 19.51
CA ALA A 338 13.48 2.03 18.79
C ALA A 338 12.69 2.11 17.47
N GLN A 339 12.52 0.99 16.76
CA GLN A 339 11.72 0.94 15.53
C GLN A 339 10.21 0.99 15.80
N ASP A 340 9.70 0.32 16.84
CA ASP A 340 8.27 0.35 17.21
C ASP A 340 7.82 1.75 17.71
N LEU A 341 8.75 2.60 18.16
CA LEU A 341 8.49 4.01 18.50
C LEU A 341 8.37 4.92 17.26
N SER A 342 8.86 4.48 16.11
CA SER A 342 8.71 5.18 14.83
C SER A 342 7.34 4.89 14.17
N SER A 343 6.98 5.65 13.13
CA SER A 343 5.69 5.49 12.42
C SER A 343 5.47 4.07 11.88
N SER A 344 4.24 3.54 12.00
CA SER A 344 3.87 2.16 11.66
C SER A 344 3.92 1.85 10.15
N THR A 345 5.10 1.44 9.68
CA THR A 345 5.34 1.01 8.28
C THR A 345 4.55 -0.23 7.86
N ASN A 346 4.04 -1.01 8.81
CA ASN A 346 3.25 -2.23 8.56
C ASN A 346 1.82 -1.98 8.05
N LEU A 347 1.39 -0.71 7.93
CA LEU A 347 0.12 -0.32 7.29
C LEU A 347 0.27 -0.01 5.79
N ILE A 348 1.49 0.01 5.27
CA ILE A 348 1.76 0.31 3.85
C ILE A 348 1.21 -0.82 2.96
N GLY A 349 0.52 -0.43 1.89
CA GLY A 349 0.00 -1.34 0.86
C GLY A 349 -1.49 -1.69 1.00
N PHE A 350 -2.13 -1.39 2.14
CA PHE A 350 -3.58 -1.51 2.28
C PHE A 350 -4.26 -0.32 1.60
N THR A 351 -4.98 -0.59 0.52
CA THR A 351 -5.56 0.46 -0.36
C THR A 351 -7.03 0.24 -0.67
N SER A 352 -7.57 -0.96 -0.40
CA SER A 352 -8.95 -1.34 -0.69
C SER A 352 -9.85 -1.20 0.54
N SER A 353 -11.14 -0.96 0.34
CA SER A 353 -12.15 -1.00 1.41
C SER A 353 -12.24 -2.36 2.11
N THR A 354 -11.98 -3.45 1.37
CA THR A 354 -11.90 -4.82 1.92
C THR A 354 -10.77 -5.00 2.93
N ASP A 355 -9.80 -4.07 2.96
CA ASP A 355 -8.65 -4.14 3.84
C ASP A 355 -8.95 -3.66 5.27
N LYS A 356 -10.11 -3.03 5.50
CA LYS A 356 -10.45 -2.43 6.80
C LYS A 356 -10.31 -3.40 7.99
N PRO A 357 -10.83 -4.65 7.94
CA PRO A 357 -10.62 -5.60 9.04
C PRO A 357 -9.14 -5.90 9.31
N HIS A 358 -8.33 -5.96 8.24
CA HIS A 358 -6.89 -6.18 8.36
C HIS A 358 -6.20 -4.97 9.03
N VAL A 359 -6.54 -3.75 8.61
CA VAL A 359 -6.00 -2.50 9.18
C VAL A 359 -6.36 -2.37 10.65
N ASP A 360 -7.60 -2.64 11.02
CA ASP A 360 -8.09 -2.52 12.40
C ASP A 360 -7.41 -3.55 13.33
N ALA A 361 -7.22 -4.80 12.87
CA ALA A 361 -6.48 -5.81 13.60
C ALA A 361 -5.01 -5.38 13.85
N ILE A 362 -4.35 -4.82 12.84
CA ILE A 362 -2.95 -4.36 12.95
C ILE A 362 -2.84 -3.15 13.88
N ARG A 363 -3.74 -2.18 13.79
CA ARG A 363 -3.78 -1.02 14.69
C ARG A 363 -3.97 -1.43 16.15
N THR A 364 -4.88 -2.38 16.39
CA THR A 364 -5.13 -2.94 17.73
C THR A 364 -3.87 -3.59 18.28
N ALA A 365 -3.19 -4.40 17.45
CA ALA A 365 -1.93 -5.01 17.82
C ALA A 365 -0.84 -3.96 18.10
N ASN A 366 -0.70 -2.94 17.24
CA ASN A 366 0.25 -1.82 17.40
C ASN A 366 0.01 -1.00 18.68
N ALA A 367 -1.22 -0.96 19.21
CA ALA A 367 -1.56 -0.23 20.42
C ALA A 367 -1.15 -0.95 21.73
N ARG A 368 -0.75 -2.23 21.67
CA ARG A 368 -0.37 -3.00 22.87
C ARG A 368 0.78 -2.32 23.63
N THR A 369 0.60 -2.17 24.94
CA THR A 369 1.57 -1.47 25.81
C THR A 369 2.94 -2.13 25.83
N VAL A 370 3.00 -3.47 25.76
CA VAL A 370 4.24 -4.24 25.73
C VAL A 370 5.17 -3.84 24.57
N ARG A 371 4.63 -3.37 23.44
CA ARG A 371 5.43 -2.94 22.29
C ARG A 371 6.26 -1.68 22.58
N LYS A 372 5.94 -0.94 23.65
CA LYS A 372 6.69 0.23 24.15
C LYS A 372 7.61 -0.11 25.32
N THR A 373 7.82 -1.39 25.61
CA THR A 373 8.74 -1.89 26.64
C THR A 373 9.95 -2.55 26.01
N GLN A 374 10.97 -2.90 26.79
CA GLN A 374 12.15 -3.63 26.31
C GLN A 374 12.64 -4.66 27.34
N LEU A 375 13.31 -5.72 26.88
CA LEU A 375 13.81 -6.83 27.71
C LEU A 375 14.68 -6.37 28.88
N SER A 376 15.53 -5.36 28.70
CA SER A 376 16.42 -4.87 29.76
C SER A 376 15.66 -4.29 30.97
N TRP A 377 14.40 -3.88 30.80
CA TRP A 377 13.56 -3.39 31.91
C TRP A 377 13.09 -4.51 32.85
N MET A 378 13.23 -5.77 32.46
CA MET A 378 12.95 -6.92 33.32
C MET A 378 14.15 -7.34 34.18
N VAL A 379 15.37 -6.93 33.84
CA VAL A 379 16.58 -7.23 34.60
C VAL A 379 16.45 -6.87 36.09
N PRO A 380 15.94 -5.67 36.48
CA PRO A 380 15.72 -5.33 37.89
C PRO A 380 14.84 -6.35 38.62
N ARG A 381 13.83 -6.94 37.97
CA ARG A 381 12.95 -7.93 38.61
C ARG A 381 13.68 -9.21 38.97
N PHE A 382 14.62 -9.65 38.14
CA PHE A 382 15.48 -10.79 38.44
C PHE A 382 16.49 -10.46 39.55
N VAL A 383 17.05 -9.24 39.56
CA VAL A 383 18.00 -8.80 40.61
C VAL A 383 17.35 -8.74 42.00
N PHE A 384 16.06 -8.41 42.07
CA PHE A 384 15.28 -8.38 43.31
C PHE A 384 14.43 -9.65 43.55
N ALA A 385 14.54 -10.67 42.70
CA ALA A 385 13.86 -11.95 42.88
C ALA A 385 14.44 -12.75 44.06
N THR A 386 13.72 -13.78 44.51
CA THR A 386 14.23 -14.73 45.49
C THR A 386 15.35 -15.60 44.90
N GLU A 387 16.29 -16.05 45.74
CA GLU A 387 17.28 -17.07 45.35
C GLU A 387 16.56 -18.33 44.83
N PRO A 388 17.07 -19.01 43.78
CA PRO A 388 18.38 -18.83 43.14
C PRO A 388 18.41 -17.90 41.92
N PHE A 389 17.28 -17.30 41.51
CA PHE A 389 17.18 -16.52 40.27
C PHE A 389 18.05 -15.27 40.28
N ARG A 390 18.12 -14.59 41.43
CA ARG A 390 18.95 -13.40 41.65
C ARG A 390 20.42 -13.63 41.33
N ASP A 391 21.01 -14.67 41.92
CA ASP A 391 22.44 -14.93 41.76
C ASP A 391 22.78 -15.37 40.34
N ARG A 392 21.93 -16.23 39.74
CA ARG A 392 22.13 -16.71 38.37
C ARG A 392 22.02 -15.61 37.33
N ALA A 393 21.01 -14.74 37.44
CA ALA A 393 20.85 -13.62 36.52
C ALA A 393 22.02 -12.64 36.64
N ARG A 394 22.43 -12.33 37.87
CA ARG A 394 23.55 -11.43 38.14
C ARG A 394 24.87 -12.00 37.65
N GLU A 395 25.17 -13.27 37.92
CA GLU A 395 26.38 -13.94 37.44
C GLU A 395 26.44 -13.95 35.91
N ALA A 396 25.33 -14.29 35.24
CA ALA A 396 25.27 -14.33 33.79
C ALA A 396 25.51 -12.95 33.15
N ILE A 397 24.84 -11.90 33.64
CA ILE A 397 24.97 -10.54 33.10
C ILE A 397 26.39 -9.98 33.35
N LEU A 398 26.96 -10.20 34.54
CA LEU A 398 28.34 -9.78 34.84
C LEU A 398 29.39 -10.52 33.99
N ASN A 399 29.04 -11.69 33.45
CA ASN A 399 29.93 -12.50 32.61
C ASN A 399 29.91 -12.08 31.12
N PHE A 400 29.00 -11.20 30.68
CA PHE A 400 28.95 -10.71 29.29
C PHE A 400 30.30 -10.18 28.78
N LYS A 401 31.06 -9.50 29.63
CA LYS A 401 32.41 -9.01 29.30
C LYS A 401 33.41 -10.10 28.88
N ASN A 402 33.17 -11.35 29.30
CA ASN A 402 34.02 -12.50 28.99
C ASN A 402 33.46 -13.32 27.82
N ASP A 403 32.18 -13.14 27.47
CA ASP A 403 31.45 -13.90 26.44
C ASP A 403 30.65 -12.94 25.55
N LEU A 404 31.37 -12.23 24.67
CA LEU A 404 30.78 -11.22 23.79
C LEU A 404 29.95 -11.88 22.67
N PRO A 405 28.71 -11.42 22.42
CA PRO A 405 27.78 -12.07 21.49
C PRO A 405 28.02 -11.67 20.03
N PHE A 406 29.06 -12.19 19.41
CA PHE A 406 29.32 -11.96 17.99
C PHE A 406 28.24 -12.60 17.09
N GLN A 407 27.79 -11.87 16.06
CA GLN A 407 26.83 -12.38 15.06
C GLN A 407 27.51 -13.11 13.90
N TYR A 408 28.77 -12.77 13.60
CA TYR A 408 29.60 -13.39 12.56
C TYR A 408 30.99 -13.70 13.10
N GLU A 409 31.65 -14.74 12.58
CA GLU A 409 33.02 -15.12 12.98
C GLU A 409 34.03 -14.02 12.72
N GLU A 410 33.87 -13.29 11.62
CA GLU A 410 34.75 -12.20 11.20
C GLU A 410 34.73 -11.03 12.19
N HIS A 411 33.61 -10.80 12.91
CA HIS A 411 33.51 -9.75 13.92
C HIS A 411 34.52 -9.94 15.06
N ARG A 412 34.97 -11.16 15.33
CA ARG A 412 35.99 -11.43 16.36
C ARG A 412 37.32 -10.78 16.02
N ALA A 413 37.60 -10.50 14.75
CA ALA A 413 38.83 -9.85 14.31
C ALA A 413 38.72 -8.33 14.19
N ILE A 414 37.52 -7.74 14.38
CA ILE A 414 37.25 -6.30 14.22
C ILE A 414 37.34 -5.62 15.60
N PRO A 415 38.36 -4.77 15.86
CA PRO A 415 38.52 -4.09 17.15
C PRO A 415 37.32 -3.24 17.53
N GLU A 416 36.72 -2.54 16.56
CA GLU A 416 35.56 -1.67 16.78
C GLU A 416 34.33 -2.46 17.27
N ALA A 417 34.14 -3.68 16.75
CA ALA A 417 33.05 -4.56 17.17
C ALA A 417 33.28 -5.08 18.60
N GLN A 418 34.52 -5.43 18.96
CA GLN A 418 34.88 -5.84 20.31
C GLN A 418 34.66 -4.71 21.32
N GLU A 419 35.10 -3.49 20.99
CA GLU A 419 34.94 -2.31 21.85
C GLU A 419 33.45 -1.99 22.05
N HIS A 420 32.66 -1.99 20.98
CA HIS A 420 31.22 -1.75 21.04
C HIS A 420 30.49 -2.76 21.93
N LEU A 421 30.71 -4.07 21.71
CA LEU A 421 30.07 -5.12 22.51
C LEU A 421 30.54 -5.11 23.97
N THR A 422 31.80 -4.78 24.23
CA THR A 422 32.34 -4.66 25.59
C THR A 422 31.71 -3.46 26.32
N LYS A 423 31.58 -2.31 25.66
CA LYS A 423 30.91 -1.13 26.22
C LYS A 423 29.46 -1.47 26.58
N GLN A 424 28.74 -2.12 25.67
CA GLN A 424 27.36 -2.54 25.91
C GLN A 424 27.26 -3.56 27.07
N ALA A 425 28.20 -4.50 27.19
CA ALA A 425 28.25 -5.44 28.30
C ALA A 425 28.43 -4.74 29.66
N LEU A 426 29.26 -3.69 29.70
CA LEU A 426 29.46 -2.88 30.91
C LEU A 426 28.19 -2.08 31.28
N GLU A 427 27.47 -1.54 30.30
CA GLU A 427 26.19 -0.86 30.53
C GLU A 427 25.14 -1.80 31.13
N TYR A 428 25.04 -3.05 30.63
CA TYR A 428 24.15 -4.05 31.23
C TYR A 428 24.59 -4.50 32.62
N ALA A 429 25.90 -4.57 32.90
CA ALA A 429 26.41 -4.89 34.23
C ALA A 429 25.93 -3.89 35.30
N GLU A 430 25.72 -2.61 34.94
CA GLU A 430 25.18 -1.61 35.86
C GLU A 430 23.73 -1.91 36.30
N LEU A 431 22.94 -2.60 35.46
CA LEU A 431 21.58 -3.03 35.80
C LEU A 431 21.58 -4.22 36.78
N ALA A 432 22.65 -5.03 36.79
CA ALA A 432 22.76 -6.21 37.64
C ALA A 432 23.24 -5.89 39.07
N ASP A 433 23.71 -4.67 39.33
CA ASP A 433 24.21 -4.24 40.64
C ASP A 433 23.09 -3.61 41.49
N PRO A 434 22.70 -4.22 42.64
CA PRO A 434 21.69 -3.66 43.53
C PRO A 434 22.02 -2.27 44.07
N GLU A 435 23.31 -1.92 44.19
CA GLU A 435 23.75 -0.62 44.74
C GLU A 435 23.40 0.55 43.81
N ASN A 436 23.13 0.28 42.53
CA ASN A 436 22.72 1.29 41.55
C ASN A 436 21.22 1.61 41.60
N TYR A 437 20.46 1.05 42.55
CA TYR A 437 19.03 1.30 42.68
C TYR A 437 18.70 2.12 43.92
N GLN A 438 17.86 3.15 43.75
CA GLN A 438 17.43 4.05 44.82
C GLN A 438 15.92 3.99 45.01
N ALA A 439 15.48 3.95 46.27
CA ALA A 439 14.08 3.86 46.66
C ALA A 439 13.51 5.23 47.05
N TYR A 440 12.47 5.68 46.35
CA TYR A 440 11.76 6.93 46.62
C TYR A 440 10.30 6.65 46.99
N ARG A 441 9.72 7.41 47.93
CA ARG A 441 8.27 7.37 48.17
C ARG A 441 7.58 8.24 47.13
N THR A 442 6.64 7.65 46.39
CA THR A 442 5.97 8.29 45.23
C THR A 442 5.12 9.51 45.62
N LYS A 443 4.56 9.54 46.83
CA LYS A 443 3.85 10.68 47.45
C LYS A 443 3.97 10.62 48.97
N GLU A 444 3.95 11.76 49.67
CA GLU A 444 3.80 11.79 51.13
C GLU A 444 2.50 11.09 51.54
N GLY A 445 2.61 9.97 52.26
CA GLY A 445 1.47 9.16 52.72
C GLY A 445 1.09 7.96 51.85
N SER A 446 1.81 7.68 50.76
CA SER A 446 1.66 6.46 49.95
C SER A 446 2.57 5.33 50.47
N ASP A 447 2.03 4.11 50.60
CA ASP A 447 2.80 2.89 50.87
C ASP A 447 3.58 2.39 49.63
N GLN A 448 3.48 3.07 48.49
CA GLN A 448 4.17 2.69 47.26
C GLN A 448 5.57 3.31 47.16
N ILE A 449 6.59 2.45 47.11
CA ILE A 449 8.00 2.79 46.93
C ILE A 449 8.35 2.60 45.44
N ALA A 450 8.85 3.64 44.79
CA ALA A 450 9.44 3.55 43.46
C ALA A 450 10.93 3.21 43.58
N ILE A 451 11.36 2.16 42.89
CA ILE A 451 12.76 1.79 42.76
C ILE A 451 13.25 2.32 41.42
N VAL A 452 14.22 3.23 41.45
CA VAL A 452 14.76 3.90 40.27
C VAL A 452 16.20 3.49 40.09
N HIS A 453 16.55 3.03 38.89
CA HIS A 453 17.93 2.78 38.51
C HIS A 453 18.66 4.11 38.30
N VAL A 454 19.80 4.27 38.97
CA VAL A 454 20.71 5.41 38.84
C VAL A 454 21.99 4.88 38.21
N SER A 455 22.04 4.90 36.88
CA SER A 455 23.20 4.46 36.11
C SER A 455 24.42 5.36 36.39
N PRO A 456 25.54 4.78 36.87
CA PRO A 456 26.80 5.51 37.02
C PRO A 456 27.36 6.04 35.70
N SER A 457 27.21 5.28 34.60
CA SER A 457 27.61 5.73 33.27
C SER A 457 26.76 6.91 32.80
N ALA A 458 25.46 6.97 33.09
CA ALA A 458 24.61 8.11 32.71
C ALA A 458 25.05 9.44 33.35
N ALA A 459 25.72 9.40 34.51
CA ALA A 459 26.28 10.58 35.18
C ALA A 459 27.64 11.04 34.59
N GLN A 460 28.22 10.29 33.65
CA GLN A 460 29.45 10.73 32.99
C GLN A 460 29.20 12.00 32.15
N PRO A 461 30.14 12.96 32.12
CA PRO A 461 29.96 14.23 31.41
C PRO A 461 29.53 14.09 29.95
N GLU A 462 30.09 13.10 29.24
CA GLU A 462 29.74 12.81 27.84
C GLU A 462 28.27 12.38 27.68
N ASN A 463 27.77 11.55 28.59
CA ASN A 463 26.40 11.03 28.55
C ASN A 463 25.37 12.08 28.97
N VAL A 464 25.71 12.92 29.96
CA VAL A 464 24.89 14.07 30.34
C VAL A 464 24.80 15.07 29.18
N ALA A 465 25.92 15.41 28.55
CA ALA A 465 25.94 16.31 27.39
C ALA A 465 25.07 15.77 26.25
N ARG A 466 25.20 14.47 25.92
CA ARG A 466 24.38 13.79 24.92
C ARG A 466 22.88 13.77 25.27
N ALA A 467 22.53 13.58 26.54
CA ALA A 467 21.14 13.63 27.00
C ALA A 467 20.55 15.06 26.95
N GLU A 468 21.33 16.08 27.28
CA GLU A 468 20.94 17.48 27.12
C GLU A 468 20.72 17.85 25.65
N GLU A 469 21.60 17.39 24.76
CA GLU A 469 21.48 17.58 23.31
C GLU A 469 20.22 16.89 22.76
N ALA A 470 19.98 15.63 23.13
CA ALA A 470 18.77 14.90 22.77
C ALA A 470 17.49 15.61 23.27
N ASN A 471 17.49 16.12 24.51
CA ASN A 471 16.38 16.90 25.04
C ASN A 471 16.13 18.20 24.27
N LYS A 472 17.19 18.91 23.86
CA LYS A 472 17.08 20.10 23.00
C LYS A 472 16.46 19.74 21.65
N TYR A 473 16.93 18.67 21.02
CA TYR A 473 16.41 18.18 19.74
C TYR A 473 14.93 17.76 19.83
N LEU A 474 14.53 17.07 20.91
CA LEU A 474 13.13 16.70 21.16
C LEU A 474 12.22 17.93 21.33
N ARG A 475 12.67 18.96 22.06
CA ARG A 475 11.91 20.21 22.20
C ARG A 475 11.71 20.91 20.85
N GLN A 476 12.76 20.98 20.03
CA GLN A 476 12.71 21.57 18.69
C GLN A 476 11.77 20.78 17.77
N THR A 477 11.84 19.46 17.80
CA THR A 477 10.94 18.57 17.05
C THR A 477 9.48 18.76 17.50
N GLY A 478 9.26 18.89 18.81
CA GLY A 478 7.95 19.20 19.39
C GLY A 478 7.38 20.54 18.92
N LEU A 479 8.19 21.60 18.89
CA LEU A 479 7.81 22.91 18.36
C LEU A 479 7.43 22.86 16.88
N TRP A 480 8.26 22.22 16.04
CA TRP A 480 7.94 22.05 14.62
C TRP A 480 6.64 21.25 14.42
N THR A 481 6.47 20.15 15.16
CA THR A 481 5.26 19.30 15.06
C THR A 481 4.00 20.08 15.43
N TRP A 482 4.07 20.88 16.50
CA TRP A 482 2.97 21.78 16.91
C TRP A 482 2.63 22.80 15.82
N ALA A 483 3.64 23.45 15.23
CA ALA A 483 3.41 24.43 14.17
C ALA A 483 2.87 23.80 12.89
N SER A 484 3.41 22.65 12.45
CA SER A 484 2.93 21.92 11.26
C SER A 484 1.47 21.52 11.41
N LYS A 485 1.11 20.90 12.54
CA LYS A 485 -0.28 20.52 12.83
C LYS A 485 -1.22 21.71 12.86
N SER A 486 -0.78 22.84 13.43
CA SER A 486 -1.60 24.06 13.46
C SER A 486 -1.90 24.61 12.06
N PHE A 487 -0.97 24.46 11.10
CA PHE A 487 -1.23 24.81 9.70
C PHE A 487 -2.11 23.80 8.96
N GLU A 488 -1.94 22.50 9.24
CA GLU A 488 -2.76 21.43 8.66
C GLU A 488 -4.23 21.52 9.11
N GLU A 489 -4.47 21.71 10.40
CA GLU A 489 -5.80 21.81 11.00
C GLU A 489 -6.42 23.20 10.83
N LYS A 490 -5.63 24.21 10.42
CA LYS A 490 -6.00 25.63 10.35
C LYS A 490 -6.48 26.22 11.69
N THR A 491 -6.16 25.56 12.79
CA THR A 491 -6.48 25.95 14.17
C THR A 491 -5.26 25.79 15.05
N LEU A 492 -5.11 26.64 16.06
CA LEU A 492 -4.00 26.53 17.02
C LEU A 492 -4.17 25.27 17.87
N ASN A 493 -3.09 24.50 17.98
CA ASN A 493 -3.04 23.32 18.82
C ASN A 493 -2.67 23.68 20.27
N ASP A 494 -3.34 23.05 21.25
CA ASP A 494 -3.21 23.34 22.69
C ASP A 494 -1.84 22.95 23.31
N THR A 495 -0.94 22.30 22.55
CA THR A 495 0.36 21.84 23.08
C THR A 495 1.27 22.98 23.53
N TYR A 496 1.26 24.11 22.82
CA TYR A 496 2.03 25.31 23.18
C TYR A 496 1.16 26.56 22.97
N THR A 497 1.32 27.56 23.85
CA THR A 497 0.87 28.92 23.55
C THR A 497 1.83 29.58 22.57
N ILE A 498 1.35 30.56 21.79
CA ILE A 498 2.22 31.28 20.83
C ILE A 498 3.33 32.03 21.59
N GLU A 499 3.02 32.61 22.76
CA GLU A 499 3.99 33.29 23.63
C GLU A 499 5.11 32.34 24.05
N ASP A 500 4.78 31.17 24.59
CA ASP A 500 5.77 30.20 25.05
C ASP A 500 6.59 29.66 23.87
N ALA A 501 5.95 29.42 22.73
CA ALA A 501 6.64 28.98 21.51
C ALA A 501 7.62 30.03 20.99
N ILE A 502 7.26 31.33 21.04
CA ILE A 502 8.16 32.43 20.68
C ILE A 502 9.36 32.49 21.64
N VAL A 503 9.15 32.35 22.94
CA VAL A 503 10.24 32.34 23.93
C VAL A 503 11.20 31.19 23.65
N LEU A 504 10.69 29.96 23.50
CA LEU A 504 11.51 28.79 23.20
C LEU A 504 12.23 28.91 21.85
N SER A 505 11.58 29.51 20.85
CA SER A 505 12.18 29.75 19.54
C SER A 505 13.27 30.81 19.60
N LYS A 506 13.11 31.89 20.39
CA LYS A 506 14.15 32.90 20.62
C LYS A 506 15.37 32.31 21.33
N GLU A 507 15.19 31.35 22.25
CA GLU A 507 16.31 30.59 22.86
C GLU A 507 17.03 29.71 21.83
N ALA A 508 16.28 29.13 20.90
CA ALA A 508 16.81 28.33 19.80
C ALA A 508 17.34 29.19 18.63
N ASP A 509 17.09 30.49 18.60
CA ASP A 509 17.46 31.39 17.49
C ASP A 509 18.85 32.00 17.71
N ALA A 510 19.87 31.36 17.13
CA ALA A 510 21.22 31.91 17.09
C ALA A 510 21.40 32.83 15.87
N SER A 511 22.27 33.83 15.96
CA SER A 511 22.50 34.78 14.85
C SER A 511 22.98 34.10 13.57
N ASP A 512 23.77 33.03 13.73
CA ASP A 512 24.38 32.18 12.70
C ASP A 512 23.52 30.95 12.33
N LEU A 513 22.31 30.80 12.89
CA LEU A 513 21.46 29.62 12.66
C LEU A 513 21.18 29.34 11.17
N PHE A 514 21.10 30.41 10.36
CA PHE A 514 20.87 30.34 8.91
C PHE A 514 22.16 30.52 8.11
N GLU A 515 23.28 30.02 8.64
CA GLU A 515 24.55 29.83 7.94
C GLU A 515 24.88 28.32 7.90
N HIS A 516 25.55 27.85 6.85
CA HIS A 516 25.94 26.44 6.75
C HIS A 516 27.11 26.11 7.68
N SER A 517 27.06 24.95 8.34
CA SER A 517 28.21 24.37 9.02
C SER A 517 29.13 23.63 8.05
N ASN A 518 30.42 23.57 8.40
CA ASN A 518 31.41 22.73 7.70
C ASN A 518 31.30 21.24 8.09
N SER A 519 30.55 20.91 9.15
CA SER A 519 30.31 19.54 9.63
C SER A 519 28.98 19.00 9.08
N GLU A 520 28.99 17.85 8.42
CA GLU A 520 27.78 17.22 7.87
C GLU A 520 26.78 16.81 8.97
N ASN A 521 27.28 16.25 10.09
CA ASN A 521 26.41 15.84 11.21
C ASN A 521 25.75 17.04 11.90
N GLU A 522 26.44 18.17 12.02
CA GLU A 522 25.84 19.39 12.58
C GLU A 522 24.78 19.96 11.63
N GLU A 523 25.01 19.89 10.32
CA GLU A 523 24.09 20.41 9.31
C GLU A 523 22.72 19.69 9.34
N GLU A 524 22.72 18.37 9.55
CA GLU A 524 21.47 17.58 9.68
C GLU A 524 20.66 18.00 10.91
N GLN A 525 21.32 18.14 12.07
CA GLN A 525 20.68 18.62 13.30
C GLN A 525 20.17 20.06 13.18
N LEU A 526 20.92 20.93 12.49
CA LEU A 526 20.52 22.31 12.26
C LEU A 526 19.27 22.42 11.37
N GLY A 527 19.05 21.48 10.44
CA GLY A 527 17.87 21.45 9.58
C GLY A 527 16.56 21.46 10.36
N MET A 528 16.42 20.58 11.36
CA MET A 528 15.23 20.52 12.23
C MET A 528 15.06 21.81 13.04
N ARG A 529 16.16 22.33 13.59
CA ARG A 529 16.15 23.58 14.38
C ARG A 529 15.73 24.79 13.54
N ARG A 530 16.28 24.96 12.33
CA ARG A 530 15.90 26.01 11.37
C ARG A 530 14.42 25.92 11.03
N GLY A 531 13.92 24.71 10.78
CA GLY A 531 12.51 24.42 10.56
C GLY A 531 11.60 24.88 11.69
N ALA A 532 11.92 24.49 12.94
CA ALA A 532 11.13 24.83 14.12
C ALA A 532 11.07 26.35 14.37
N VAL A 533 12.19 27.06 14.24
CA VAL A 533 12.26 28.52 14.43
C VAL A 533 11.49 29.26 13.32
N ALA A 534 11.69 28.86 12.05
CA ALA A 534 10.96 29.44 10.92
C ALA A 534 9.45 29.15 10.99
N ALA A 535 9.05 27.96 11.43
CA ALA A 535 7.65 27.59 11.61
C ALA A 535 6.95 28.44 12.66
N THR A 536 7.61 28.68 13.80
CA THR A 536 7.08 29.53 14.86
C THR A 536 6.95 30.99 14.40
N ALA A 537 7.94 31.50 13.66
CA ALA A 537 7.86 32.83 13.05
C ALA A 537 6.68 32.94 12.07
N ALA A 538 6.45 31.92 11.24
CA ALA A 538 5.32 31.89 10.32
C ALA A 538 3.95 31.83 11.04
N ILE A 539 3.86 31.10 12.16
CA ILE A 539 2.68 31.07 13.03
C ILE A 539 2.41 32.45 13.63
N ALA A 540 3.44 33.14 14.13
CA ALA A 540 3.28 34.48 14.71
C ALA A 540 2.71 35.50 13.70
N LEU A 541 3.05 35.38 12.42
CA LEU A 541 2.50 36.23 11.35
C LEU A 541 1.08 35.83 10.91
N ASN A 542 0.78 34.53 10.83
CA ASN A 542 -0.55 34.04 10.45
C ASN A 542 -1.59 34.19 11.56
N PHE A 543 -1.18 34.11 12.83
CA PHE A 543 -2.01 34.26 14.03
C PHE A 543 -1.61 35.49 14.83
N ARG A 544 -1.61 36.66 14.18
CA ARG A 544 -1.08 37.91 14.75
C ARG A 544 -1.97 38.60 15.80
N GLU A 545 -3.18 38.11 16.05
CA GLU A 545 -4.09 38.73 17.03
C GLU A 545 -3.47 38.70 18.43
N GLY A 546 -3.45 39.85 19.10
CA GLY A 546 -2.85 39.99 20.44
C GLY A 546 -1.31 39.89 20.48
N ARG A 547 -0.62 39.94 19.33
CA ARG A 547 0.86 39.95 19.28
C ARG A 547 1.44 41.35 19.40
N THR A 548 2.63 41.46 19.99
CA THR A 548 3.35 42.73 20.08
C THR A 548 4.00 43.07 18.74
N HIS A 549 4.27 44.37 18.50
CA HIS A 549 5.00 44.78 17.31
C HIS A 549 6.43 44.18 17.27
N GLU A 550 7.06 44.01 18.43
CA GLU A 550 8.39 43.41 18.57
C GLU A 550 8.42 41.94 18.14
N ASP A 551 7.38 41.16 18.47
CA ASP A 551 7.29 39.75 18.06
C ASP A 551 7.08 39.59 16.55
N LEU A 552 6.31 40.50 15.93
CA LEU A 552 6.11 40.50 14.48
C LEU A 552 7.40 40.91 13.74
N GLU A 553 8.14 41.89 14.25
CA GLU A 553 9.44 42.29 13.67
C GLU A 553 10.49 41.19 13.84
N TRP A 554 10.54 40.52 14.99
CA TRP A 554 11.38 39.33 15.17
C TRP A 554 11.04 38.24 14.16
N ALA A 555 9.75 37.92 13.99
CA ALA A 555 9.32 36.90 13.04
C ALA A 555 9.73 37.24 11.61
N ARG A 556 9.58 38.51 11.18
CA ARG A 556 10.06 38.97 9.86
C ARG A 556 11.57 38.82 9.72
N GLY A 557 12.33 39.22 10.74
CA GLY A 557 13.80 39.10 10.75
C GLY A 557 14.30 37.65 10.66
N VAL A 558 13.60 36.71 11.29
CA VAL A 558 13.87 35.26 11.15
C VAL A 558 13.64 34.80 9.72
N LEU A 559 12.48 35.10 9.14
CA LEU A 559 12.13 34.64 7.80
C LEU A 559 13.02 35.29 6.71
N GLU A 560 13.44 36.53 6.90
CA GLU A 560 14.39 37.22 6.02
C GLU A 560 15.79 36.57 6.04
N ARG A 561 16.24 36.05 7.19
CA ARG A 561 17.47 35.25 7.24
C ARG A 561 17.26 33.88 6.61
N ALA A 562 16.15 33.22 6.91
CA ALA A 562 15.83 31.88 6.44
C ALA A 562 15.79 31.76 4.91
N ILE A 563 15.26 32.76 4.21
CA ILE A 563 15.19 32.74 2.73
C ILE A 563 16.56 32.94 2.06
N ARG A 564 17.54 33.52 2.76
CA ARG A 564 18.87 33.81 2.21
C ARG A 564 19.82 32.62 2.31
N LEU A 565 19.46 31.59 3.07
CA LEU A 565 20.23 30.35 3.17
C LEU A 565 20.12 29.58 1.84
N PRO A 566 21.23 29.38 1.10
CA PRO A 566 21.18 28.63 -0.15
C PRO A 566 20.93 27.14 0.08
N GLU A 567 20.40 26.46 -0.94
CA GLU A 567 20.24 25.00 -0.91
C GLU A 567 21.59 24.30 -1.02
N LYS A 568 21.80 23.23 -0.23
CA LYS A 568 23.00 22.38 -0.30
C LYS A 568 22.70 21.11 -1.08
N PHE A 569 23.42 20.89 -2.18
CA PHE A 569 23.30 19.71 -3.03
C PHE A 569 24.27 18.62 -2.58
N ASP A 570 23.81 17.70 -1.74
CA ASP A 570 24.57 16.49 -1.38
C ASP A 570 24.34 15.32 -2.36
N SER A 571 24.98 14.17 -2.12
CA SER A 571 24.89 12.99 -2.99
C SER A 571 23.52 12.28 -2.96
N MET A 572 22.74 12.45 -1.89
CA MET A 572 21.41 11.87 -1.69
C MET A 572 20.27 12.85 -2.05
N TRP A 573 20.62 14.11 -2.33
CA TRP A 573 19.67 15.17 -2.65
C TRP A 573 18.88 14.84 -3.92
N SER A 574 17.57 15.06 -3.85
CA SER A 574 16.68 14.96 -5.01
C SER A 574 15.63 16.06 -4.97
N PRO A 575 15.20 16.59 -6.13
CA PRO A 575 14.13 17.60 -6.19
C PRO A 575 12.83 17.14 -5.51
N GLY A 576 12.54 15.84 -5.55
CA GLY A 576 11.36 15.22 -4.96
C GLY A 576 11.52 14.80 -3.49
N SER A 577 12.64 15.13 -2.83
CA SER A 577 12.84 14.81 -1.41
C SER A 577 11.81 15.54 -0.55
N VAL A 578 11.09 14.78 0.28
CA VAL A 578 10.06 15.32 1.18
C VAL A 578 10.72 15.66 2.52
N VAL A 579 11.08 16.94 2.69
CA VAL A 579 11.68 17.47 3.94
C VAL A 579 10.69 18.44 4.58
N PRO A 580 9.74 17.96 5.40
CA PRO A 580 8.63 18.78 5.87
C PRO A 580 9.04 19.81 6.96
N TRP A 581 10.26 19.73 7.49
CA TRP A 581 10.86 20.77 8.35
C TRP A 581 11.72 21.77 7.58
N HIS A 582 11.72 21.77 6.24
CA HIS A 582 12.51 22.73 5.48
C HIS A 582 12.02 24.18 5.74
N GLN A 583 12.95 25.08 6.08
CA GLN A 583 12.63 26.46 6.47
C GLN A 583 11.87 27.24 5.38
N GLY A 584 12.13 26.96 4.09
CA GLY A 584 11.48 27.62 2.96
C GLY A 584 9.96 27.42 2.89
N ILE A 585 9.43 26.30 3.42
CA ILE A 585 7.99 26.03 3.53
C ILE A 585 7.34 27.11 4.41
N TYR A 586 7.98 27.40 5.54
CA TYR A 586 7.46 28.34 6.53
C TYR A 586 7.71 29.80 6.13
N VAL A 587 8.80 30.08 5.42
CA VAL A 587 8.99 31.40 4.79
C VAL A 587 7.83 31.71 3.84
N ALA A 588 7.46 30.77 2.94
CA ALA A 588 6.33 30.97 2.03
C ALA A 588 5.03 31.32 2.78
N ARG A 589 4.70 30.58 3.84
CA ARG A 589 3.52 30.81 4.69
C ARG A 589 3.54 32.17 5.40
N GLY A 590 4.72 32.60 5.87
CA GLY A 590 4.87 33.90 6.52
C GLY A 590 4.77 35.08 5.57
N LEU A 591 5.44 35.01 4.40
CA LEU A 591 5.38 36.06 3.37
C LEU A 591 3.96 36.24 2.82
N ALA A 592 3.25 35.14 2.58
CA ALA A 592 1.86 35.19 2.12
C ALA A 592 0.92 35.78 3.18
N ALA A 593 1.17 35.56 4.47
CA ALA A 593 0.40 36.19 5.54
C ALA A 593 0.55 37.72 5.54
N ASP A 594 1.77 38.23 5.41
CA ASP A 594 2.01 39.68 5.34
C ASP A 594 1.38 40.31 4.07
N LEU A 595 1.39 39.60 2.93
CA LEU A 595 0.74 40.06 1.69
C LEU A 595 -0.79 40.10 1.81
N ARG A 596 -1.39 39.08 2.45
CA ARG A 596 -2.84 39.01 2.70
C ARG A 596 -3.34 40.22 3.49
N GLU A 597 -2.46 40.87 4.24
CA GLU A 597 -2.80 41.82 5.30
C GLU A 597 -2.29 43.24 5.00
N GLY A 598 -1.63 43.40 3.85
CA GLY A 598 -1.12 44.68 3.37
C GLY A 598 0.07 45.22 4.16
N THR A 599 0.73 44.39 4.98
CA THR A 599 1.91 44.75 5.78
C THR A 599 3.24 44.33 5.14
N ALA A 600 3.18 43.69 3.97
CA ALA A 600 4.33 43.21 3.23
C ALA A 600 5.31 44.32 2.80
N ALA A 601 6.60 43.99 2.82
CA ALA A 601 7.64 44.81 2.22
C ALA A 601 7.59 44.71 0.69
N ARG A 602 8.13 45.71 -0.02
CA ARG A 602 8.17 45.71 -1.50
C ARG A 602 8.86 44.49 -2.11
N ARG A 603 9.78 43.87 -1.36
CA ARG A 603 10.54 42.70 -1.82
C ARG A 603 9.79 41.38 -1.64
N THR A 604 8.77 41.33 -0.77
CA THR A 604 8.03 40.12 -0.40
C THR A 604 7.48 39.37 -1.62
N THR A 605 6.99 40.10 -2.63
CA THR A 605 6.50 39.50 -3.89
C THR A 605 7.60 38.79 -4.68
N ASN A 606 8.78 39.40 -4.77
CA ASN A 606 9.94 38.82 -5.45
C ASN A 606 10.43 37.57 -4.70
N ASP A 607 10.54 37.69 -3.38
CA ASP A 607 10.96 36.59 -2.51
C ASP A 607 9.99 35.39 -2.59
N LEU A 608 8.68 35.64 -2.64
CA LEU A 608 7.66 34.59 -2.79
C LEU A 608 7.71 33.91 -4.17
N LEU A 609 7.86 34.69 -5.27
CA LEU A 609 8.06 34.12 -6.60
C LEU A 609 9.40 33.36 -6.70
N GLY A 610 10.45 33.83 -6.03
CA GLY A 610 11.72 33.14 -5.92
C GLY A 610 11.60 31.77 -5.26
N LEU A 611 10.76 31.64 -4.22
CA LEU A 611 10.46 30.36 -3.58
C LEU A 611 9.70 29.39 -4.49
N ILE A 612 8.89 29.85 -5.44
CA ILE A 612 8.26 28.98 -6.44
C ILE A 612 9.30 28.37 -7.39
N ALA A 613 10.43 29.06 -7.60
CA ALA A 613 11.56 28.55 -8.38
C ALA A 613 12.58 27.76 -7.55
N HIS A 614 12.26 27.45 -6.30
CA HIS A 614 13.13 26.69 -5.40
C HIS A 614 13.41 25.28 -5.93
N PRO A 615 14.65 24.75 -5.79
CA PRO A 615 15.02 23.45 -6.35
C PRO A 615 14.32 22.25 -5.67
N LEU A 616 13.93 22.37 -4.40
CA LEU A 616 13.07 21.39 -3.71
C LEU A 616 11.59 21.63 -4.03
N GLU A 617 10.91 20.59 -4.51
CA GLU A 617 9.52 20.66 -4.97
C GLU A 617 8.54 20.98 -3.84
N ILE A 618 8.75 20.45 -2.65
CA ILE A 618 7.87 20.72 -1.50
C ILE A 618 7.81 22.22 -1.15
N VAL A 619 8.94 22.93 -1.28
CA VAL A 619 9.03 24.37 -1.03
C VAL A 619 8.33 25.13 -2.15
N ALA A 620 8.66 24.80 -3.41
CA ALA A 620 8.07 25.43 -4.59
C ALA A 620 6.54 25.30 -4.63
N LEU A 621 6.03 24.11 -4.34
CA LEU A 621 4.60 23.82 -4.32
C LEU A 621 3.88 24.47 -3.14
N THR A 622 4.52 24.57 -1.97
CA THR A 622 3.95 25.32 -0.84
C THR A 622 3.87 26.81 -1.17
N ALA A 623 4.92 27.39 -1.76
CA ALA A 623 4.94 28.79 -2.17
C ALA A 623 3.86 29.09 -3.23
N LEU A 624 3.70 28.19 -4.20
CA LEU A 624 2.62 28.30 -5.19
C LEU A 624 1.25 28.23 -4.52
N GLU A 625 1.02 27.27 -3.63
CA GLU A 625 -0.25 27.12 -2.92
C GLU A 625 -0.62 28.36 -2.12
N GLU A 626 0.33 28.89 -1.33
CA GLU A 626 0.13 30.13 -0.57
C GLU A 626 -0.11 31.34 -1.49
N THR A 627 0.53 31.39 -2.65
CA THR A 627 0.28 32.45 -3.66
C THR A 627 -1.09 32.30 -4.32
N CYS A 628 -1.58 31.07 -4.54
CA CYS A 628 -2.93 30.82 -5.05
C CYS A 628 -4.01 31.28 -4.06
N LYS A 629 -3.78 31.12 -2.75
CA LYS A 629 -4.67 31.63 -1.69
C LYS A 629 -4.79 33.17 -1.69
N LEU A 630 -3.85 33.88 -2.32
CA LEU A 630 -3.89 35.34 -2.46
C LEU A 630 -4.74 35.82 -3.63
N TRP A 631 -5.39 34.93 -4.40
CA TRP A 631 -6.23 35.33 -5.54
C TRP A 631 -7.25 36.44 -5.22
N PRO A 632 -7.98 36.43 -4.08
CA PRO A 632 -8.92 37.51 -3.74
C PRO A 632 -8.25 38.88 -3.51
N ASN A 633 -6.97 38.88 -3.13
CA ASN A 633 -6.20 40.08 -2.79
C ASN A 633 -5.40 40.60 -3.99
N ASP A 634 -4.74 39.70 -4.72
CA ASP A 634 -3.88 39.99 -5.87
C ASP A 634 -3.92 38.85 -6.89
N SER A 635 -4.95 38.86 -7.73
CA SER A 635 -5.14 37.87 -8.79
C SER A 635 -4.02 37.89 -9.85
N LYS A 636 -3.36 39.03 -10.05
CA LYS A 636 -2.27 39.16 -11.03
C LYS A 636 -1.01 38.45 -10.54
N LEU A 637 -0.73 38.52 -9.24
CA LEU A 637 0.37 37.78 -8.62
C LEU A 637 0.16 36.27 -8.73
N THR A 638 -1.04 35.77 -8.43
CA THR A 638 -1.37 34.35 -8.62
C THR A 638 -1.19 33.91 -10.06
N TRP A 639 -1.63 34.72 -11.03
CA TRP A 639 -1.45 34.39 -12.44
C TRP A 639 0.03 34.37 -12.86
N ALA A 640 0.84 35.32 -12.35
CA ALA A 640 2.29 35.33 -12.56
C ALA A 640 2.97 34.09 -11.96
N ALA A 641 2.54 33.65 -10.78
CA ALA A 641 3.01 32.43 -10.13
C ALA A 641 2.68 31.16 -10.93
N LEU A 642 1.49 31.07 -11.53
CA LEU A 642 1.12 29.96 -12.42
C LEU A 642 1.97 29.95 -13.70
N ILE A 643 2.21 31.12 -14.31
CA ILE A 643 3.12 31.25 -15.46
C ILE A 643 4.52 30.75 -15.07
N LEU A 644 5.04 31.14 -13.91
CA LEU A 644 6.34 30.69 -13.42
C LEU A 644 6.37 29.18 -13.24
N ALA A 645 5.40 28.62 -12.51
CA ALA A 645 5.35 27.20 -12.17
C ALA A 645 5.27 26.30 -13.41
N PHE A 646 4.43 26.64 -14.39
CA PHE A 646 4.35 25.91 -15.66
C PHE A 646 5.59 26.13 -16.55
N SER A 647 6.21 27.31 -16.50
CA SER A 647 7.48 27.54 -17.23
C SER A 647 8.59 26.63 -16.70
N LEU A 648 8.67 26.44 -15.38
CA LEU A 648 9.63 25.55 -14.73
C LEU A 648 9.37 24.05 -14.98
N CYS A 649 8.24 23.68 -15.59
CA CYS A 649 8.01 22.31 -16.04
C CYS A 649 8.76 21.97 -17.34
N HIS A 650 9.31 22.97 -18.05
CA HIS A 650 10.12 22.79 -19.26
C HIS A 650 11.60 22.55 -18.92
N VAL A 651 12.07 21.32 -19.03
CA VAL A 651 13.47 20.97 -18.76
C VAL A 651 14.25 20.86 -20.08
N PRO A 652 15.29 21.68 -20.31
CA PRO A 652 16.09 21.61 -21.53
C PRO A 652 16.93 20.33 -21.59
N SER A 653 17.08 19.75 -22.80
CA SER A 653 18.01 18.63 -23.02
C SER A 653 19.47 19.05 -22.83
N ARG A 654 20.22 18.31 -22.01
CA ARG A 654 21.67 18.51 -21.84
C ARG A 654 22.50 17.60 -22.76
N PRO A 655 23.65 18.05 -23.29
CA PRO A 655 24.53 17.24 -24.14
C PRO A 655 25.07 15.99 -23.43
N ARG A 656 25.29 14.91 -24.19
CA ARG A 656 25.73 13.58 -23.71
C ARG A 656 27.01 13.57 -22.87
N ASP A 657 27.88 14.56 -23.05
CA ASP A 657 29.15 14.68 -22.34
C ASP A 657 28.98 15.19 -20.90
N GLN A 658 27.76 15.63 -20.54
CA GLN A 658 27.36 16.04 -19.20
C GLN A 658 26.33 15.06 -18.63
N LEU A 659 26.78 13.85 -18.26
CA LEU A 659 25.98 12.94 -17.43
C LEU A 659 25.60 13.68 -16.14
N ARG A 660 24.29 13.80 -15.85
CA ARG A 660 23.80 14.32 -14.57
C ARG A 660 24.41 13.49 -13.46
N ARG A 661 25.10 14.15 -12.53
CA ARG A 661 25.45 13.52 -11.26
C ARG A 661 24.17 13.43 -10.43
N HIS A 662 23.99 12.32 -9.71
CA HIS A 662 23.00 12.27 -8.63
C HIS A 662 23.26 13.47 -7.69
N GLY A 663 22.19 14.18 -7.29
CA GLY A 663 22.30 15.39 -6.47
C GLY A 663 22.18 16.74 -7.20
N GLU A 664 22.01 16.81 -8.53
CA GLU A 664 21.91 18.10 -9.24
C GLU A 664 20.46 18.63 -9.40
N ALA A 665 20.29 19.94 -9.22
CA ALA A 665 19.04 20.64 -9.51
C ALA A 665 18.59 20.51 -10.99
N LEU A 666 17.27 20.57 -11.20
CA LEU A 666 16.69 20.44 -12.53
C LEU A 666 17.07 21.60 -13.45
N HIS A 667 16.93 22.81 -12.92
CA HIS A 667 17.28 24.08 -13.55
C HIS A 667 18.56 24.62 -12.92
N THR A 668 19.43 25.21 -13.72
CA THR A 668 20.54 26.00 -13.20
C THR A 668 19.99 27.25 -12.49
N SER A 669 20.76 27.78 -11.53
CA SER A 669 20.36 29.01 -10.81
C SER A 669 20.05 30.17 -11.78
N ASN A 670 20.76 30.27 -12.90
CA ASN A 670 20.51 31.28 -13.93
C ASN A 670 19.18 31.05 -14.68
N GLU A 671 18.84 29.81 -15.02
CA GLU A 671 17.56 29.47 -15.68
C GLU A 671 16.38 29.75 -14.76
N ALA A 672 16.47 29.33 -13.50
CA ALA A 672 15.47 29.58 -12.47
C ALA A 672 15.27 31.10 -12.26
N GLN A 673 16.36 31.85 -12.11
CA GLN A 673 16.29 33.31 -11.93
C GLN A 673 15.74 34.02 -13.17
N ALA A 674 16.06 33.55 -14.39
CA ALA A 674 15.49 34.10 -15.61
C ALA A 674 13.96 33.90 -15.68
N ALA A 675 13.47 32.73 -15.27
CA ALA A 675 12.04 32.46 -15.17
C ALA A 675 11.35 33.36 -14.13
N VAL A 676 11.96 33.54 -12.95
CA VAL A 676 11.46 34.47 -11.92
C VAL A 676 11.39 35.91 -12.43
N ASN A 677 12.44 36.38 -13.10
CA ASN A 677 12.48 37.72 -13.68
C ASN A 677 11.41 37.92 -14.76
N ALA A 678 11.12 36.89 -15.57
CA ALA A 678 10.06 36.94 -16.57
C ALA A 678 8.66 37.01 -15.91
N ALA A 679 8.43 36.25 -14.84
CA ALA A 679 7.20 36.30 -14.08
C ALA A 679 7.00 37.67 -13.39
N LEU A 680 8.06 38.25 -12.82
CA LEU A 680 8.05 39.60 -12.25
C LEU A 680 7.75 40.67 -13.30
N ALA A 681 8.38 40.60 -14.47
CA ALA A 681 8.11 41.54 -15.56
C ALA A 681 6.65 41.46 -16.03
N PHE A 682 6.06 40.26 -16.08
CA PHE A 682 4.64 40.10 -16.34
C PHE A 682 3.77 40.71 -15.23
N TYR A 683 4.11 40.46 -13.97
CA TYR A 683 3.38 41.03 -12.83
C TYR A 683 3.40 42.58 -12.86
N GLU A 684 4.54 43.20 -13.12
CA GLU A 684 4.70 44.66 -13.13
C GLU A 684 4.13 45.33 -14.39
N HIS A 685 4.29 44.71 -15.56
CA HIS A 685 4.08 45.37 -16.85
C HIS A 685 3.23 44.58 -17.87
N GLY A 686 2.86 43.34 -17.56
CA GLY A 686 2.11 42.47 -18.46
C GLY A 686 0.64 42.85 -18.63
N SER A 687 0.07 42.45 -19.78
CA SER A 687 -1.37 42.52 -20.10
C SER A 687 -2.20 41.64 -19.18
N GLU A 688 -3.50 41.91 -19.06
CA GLU A 688 -4.30 41.38 -17.95
C GLU A 688 -4.33 39.85 -17.84
N TRP A 689 -4.28 39.04 -18.90
CA TRP A 689 -4.30 37.56 -18.76
C TRP A 689 -3.52 36.85 -19.88
N THR A 690 -2.19 36.87 -19.80
CA THR A 690 -1.33 36.13 -20.75
C THR A 690 -1.60 34.62 -20.65
N PRO A 691 -1.64 33.86 -21.78
CA PRO A 691 -1.82 32.42 -21.75
C PRO A 691 -0.79 31.72 -20.87
N LEU A 692 -1.24 30.72 -20.10
CA LEU A 692 -0.34 29.88 -19.30
C LEU A 692 0.56 29.05 -20.22
N PRO A 693 1.84 28.80 -19.84
CA PRO A 693 2.76 28.00 -20.64
C PRO A 693 2.21 26.60 -20.92
N LEU A 694 2.12 26.25 -22.19
CA LEU A 694 1.71 24.94 -22.66
C LEU A 694 2.89 23.97 -22.71
N PRO A 695 2.66 22.66 -22.59
CA PRO A 695 3.70 21.67 -22.85
C PRO A 695 4.23 21.79 -24.29
N PRO A 696 5.48 21.36 -24.54
CA PRO A 696 6.02 21.25 -25.90
C PRO A 696 5.16 20.27 -26.72
N PRO A 697 5.19 20.33 -28.07
CA PRO A 697 4.40 19.45 -28.92
C PRO A 697 4.51 17.98 -28.50
N ALA A 698 3.40 17.25 -28.44
CA ALA A 698 3.35 15.88 -27.95
C ALA A 698 4.34 14.95 -28.68
N TRP A 699 4.47 15.14 -30.00
CA TRP A 699 5.35 14.39 -30.89
C TRP A 699 5.95 15.29 -31.97
N VAL A 700 7.18 14.99 -32.40
CA VAL A 700 7.87 15.70 -33.49
C VAL A 700 8.38 14.69 -34.52
N LYS A 701 8.30 15.02 -35.81
CA LYS A 701 8.86 14.19 -36.90
C LYS A 701 10.39 14.18 -36.83
N VAL A 702 10.99 12.99 -36.89
CA VAL A 702 12.44 12.77 -36.83
C VAL A 702 12.95 12.28 -38.20
N GLU A 703 14.03 12.87 -38.69
CA GLU A 703 14.66 12.41 -39.94
C GLU A 703 15.38 11.05 -39.74
N PRO A 704 15.11 10.04 -40.59
CA PRO A 704 15.82 8.77 -40.54
C PRO A 704 17.32 8.98 -40.85
N GLY A 705 18.20 8.66 -39.90
CA GLY A 705 19.66 8.62 -40.14
C GLY A 705 20.52 9.55 -39.29
N LYS A 706 19.95 10.52 -38.56
CA LYS A 706 20.71 11.34 -37.60
C LYS A 706 20.82 10.63 -36.24
N GLY A 707 21.66 9.59 -36.14
CA GLY A 707 22.38 9.16 -34.93
C GLY A 707 21.63 8.96 -33.58
N ARG A 708 20.30 9.11 -33.47
CA ARG A 708 19.52 8.98 -32.23
C ARG A 708 19.23 7.52 -31.85
N ARG A 709 19.98 6.54 -32.36
CA ARG A 709 19.82 5.11 -32.03
C ARG A 709 20.22 4.71 -30.59
N GLY A 710 20.45 5.68 -29.70
CA GLY A 710 21.00 5.44 -28.37
C GLY A 710 20.11 5.83 -27.19
N TYR A 711 18.82 6.12 -27.44
CA TYR A 711 17.79 6.29 -26.41
C TYR A 711 16.70 5.22 -26.55
N LEU A 712 17.10 3.98 -26.88
CA LEU A 712 16.22 2.82 -26.71
C LEU A 712 16.04 2.56 -25.21
N ARG A 713 15.22 3.38 -24.55
CA ARG A 713 14.53 2.95 -23.33
C ARG A 713 13.52 1.87 -23.73
N TYR A 714 13.11 1.07 -22.76
CA TYR A 714 12.40 -0.21 -22.87
C TYR A 714 11.03 -0.19 -23.61
N GLU A 715 10.65 0.91 -24.29
CA GLU A 715 9.27 1.24 -24.67
C GLU A 715 9.14 2.03 -26.01
N ASP A 716 9.75 1.59 -27.11
CA ASP A 716 9.41 2.16 -28.44
C ASP A 716 8.28 1.36 -29.12
N TYR A 717 7.38 2.08 -29.81
CA TYR A 717 6.40 1.49 -30.74
C TYR A 717 7.15 0.78 -31.88
N ASP A 718 6.77 -0.45 -32.20
CA ASP A 718 7.43 -1.18 -33.29
C ASP A 718 7.12 -0.47 -34.62
N LEU A 719 8.01 -0.59 -35.63
CA LEU A 719 7.76 -0.07 -36.98
C LEU A 719 6.44 -0.58 -37.59
N ASP A 720 5.96 -1.72 -37.11
CA ASP A 720 4.68 -2.33 -37.50
C ASP A 720 3.45 -1.64 -36.89
N ASP A 721 3.62 -0.84 -35.83
CA ASP A 721 2.54 -0.14 -35.11
C ASP A 721 2.16 1.22 -35.76
N ALA A 722 3.05 1.79 -36.58
CA ALA A 722 2.81 3.07 -37.26
C ALA A 722 1.79 2.94 -38.42
N THR A 723 0.99 3.99 -38.62
CA THR A 723 0.09 4.11 -39.78
C THR A 723 0.86 4.30 -41.08
N ASP A 724 2.03 4.95 -41.03
CA ASP A 724 2.97 5.09 -42.14
C ASP A 724 4.39 4.72 -41.67
N ALA A 725 4.95 3.63 -42.21
CA ALA A 725 6.27 3.13 -41.85
C ALA A 725 7.43 4.03 -42.35
N ALA A 726 7.15 5.01 -43.21
CA ALA A 726 8.15 5.98 -43.70
C ALA A 726 8.34 7.17 -42.75
N GLU A 727 7.39 7.42 -41.84
CA GLU A 727 7.47 8.51 -40.85
C GLU A 727 7.99 7.98 -39.51
N VAL A 728 9.08 8.59 -39.02
CA VAL A 728 9.58 8.32 -37.66
C VAL A 728 9.19 9.50 -36.79
N TRP A 729 8.48 9.22 -35.70
CA TRP A 729 8.07 10.21 -34.70
C TRP A 729 8.86 9.99 -33.42
N GLY A 730 9.14 11.07 -32.69
CA GLY A 730 9.84 11.00 -31.41
C GLY A 730 9.45 12.15 -30.50
N GLU A 731 9.94 12.12 -29.27
CA GLU A 731 9.73 13.19 -28.30
C GLU A 731 10.50 14.47 -28.69
N PRO A 732 9.96 15.65 -28.33
CA PRO A 732 10.68 16.91 -28.48
C PRO A 732 11.95 16.95 -27.62
N ASP A 733 12.91 17.79 -28.01
CA ASP A 733 14.17 17.96 -27.27
C ASP A 733 14.00 18.69 -25.92
N VAL A 734 12.82 19.24 -25.63
CA VAL A 734 12.48 19.81 -24.33
C VAL A 734 11.62 18.81 -23.59
N PHE A 735 12.08 18.37 -22.42
CA PHE A 735 11.36 17.43 -21.59
C PHE A 735 10.31 18.16 -20.75
N TRP A 736 9.07 17.69 -20.77
CA TRP A 736 7.99 18.22 -19.94
C TRP A 736 7.83 17.39 -18.67
N ARG A 737 8.01 18.02 -17.50
CA ARG A 737 7.75 17.37 -16.21
C ARG A 737 6.26 17.26 -15.91
N SER A 738 5.62 16.25 -16.48
CA SER A 738 4.21 15.90 -16.29
C SER A 738 3.81 15.81 -14.81
N LYS A 739 4.60 15.12 -13.98
CA LYS A 739 4.34 14.98 -12.53
C LYS A 739 4.31 16.32 -11.79
N GLN A 740 5.23 17.24 -12.10
CA GLN A 740 5.23 18.58 -11.48
C GLN A 740 4.05 19.42 -11.95
N ALA A 741 3.80 19.39 -13.27
CA ALA A 741 2.67 20.10 -13.84
C ALA A 741 1.35 19.65 -13.22
N ALA A 742 1.21 18.36 -12.87
CA ALA A 742 0.05 17.82 -12.19
C ALA A 742 -0.15 18.50 -10.82
N GLU A 743 0.90 18.56 -10.01
CA GLU A 743 0.88 19.25 -8.71
C GLU A 743 0.55 20.75 -8.83
N VAL A 744 1.05 21.41 -9.88
CA VAL A 744 0.70 22.82 -10.18
C VAL A 744 -0.78 22.95 -10.53
N LEU A 745 -1.30 22.07 -11.40
CA LEU A 745 -2.69 22.06 -11.84
C LEU A 745 -3.68 21.85 -10.69
N GLN A 746 -3.32 21.06 -9.67
CA GLN A 746 -4.15 20.84 -8.48
C GLN A 746 -4.36 22.09 -7.62
N ARG A 747 -3.41 23.03 -7.66
CA ARG A 747 -3.39 24.24 -6.81
C ARG A 747 -4.10 25.45 -7.43
N ILE A 748 -4.59 25.33 -8.68
CA ILE A 748 -5.31 26.41 -9.34
C ILE A 748 -6.65 26.65 -8.60
N PRO A 749 -6.95 27.90 -8.19
CA PRO A 749 -8.25 28.25 -7.59
C PRO A 749 -9.34 28.33 -8.67
N PHE A 750 -9.84 27.17 -9.12
CA PHE A 750 -10.77 27.07 -10.26
C PHE A 750 -12.06 27.86 -10.04
N ASP A 751 -12.66 27.79 -8.85
CA ASP A 751 -13.89 28.50 -8.50
C ASP A 751 -13.74 30.01 -8.70
N GLU A 752 -12.68 30.60 -8.14
CA GLU A 752 -12.46 32.04 -8.18
C GLU A 752 -12.01 32.51 -9.57
N VAL A 753 -11.19 31.72 -10.27
CA VAL A 753 -10.70 32.07 -11.61
C VAL A 753 -11.84 32.03 -12.63
N LEU A 754 -12.69 31.00 -12.60
CA LEU A 754 -13.81 30.85 -13.52
C LEU A 754 -14.91 31.90 -13.30
N ASN A 755 -14.99 32.49 -12.11
CA ASN A 755 -15.88 33.61 -11.79
C ASN A 755 -15.25 35.00 -12.07
N SER A 756 -14.05 35.04 -12.67
CA SER A 756 -13.33 36.28 -12.98
C SER A 756 -13.19 36.55 -14.49
N SER A 757 -12.55 37.66 -14.85
CA SER A 757 -12.16 37.96 -16.25
C SER A 757 -11.12 37.01 -16.84
N ALA A 758 -10.43 36.21 -16.01
CA ALA A 758 -9.43 35.22 -16.45
C ALA A 758 -10.05 33.92 -16.98
N LYS A 759 -11.38 33.75 -16.87
CA LYS A 759 -12.12 32.53 -17.25
C LYS A 759 -11.73 32.01 -18.64
N SER A 760 -11.73 32.86 -19.67
CA SER A 760 -11.45 32.42 -21.04
C SER A 760 -10.03 31.90 -21.19
N ALA A 761 -9.04 32.61 -20.62
CA ALA A 761 -7.64 32.21 -20.68
C ALA A 761 -7.38 30.87 -20.00
N LEU A 762 -8.03 30.62 -18.85
CA LEU A 762 -7.93 29.33 -18.16
C LEU A 762 -8.57 28.19 -18.97
N LEU A 763 -9.78 28.41 -19.51
CA LEU A 763 -10.45 27.38 -20.31
C LEU A 763 -9.66 27.07 -21.60
N ASP A 764 -9.03 28.08 -22.22
CA ASP A 764 -8.18 27.91 -23.41
C ASP A 764 -6.96 27.06 -23.07
N PHE A 765 -6.31 27.35 -21.94
CA PHE A 765 -5.22 26.52 -21.42
C PHE A 765 -5.65 25.06 -21.18
N LEU A 766 -6.76 24.84 -20.45
CA LEU A 766 -7.26 23.48 -20.17
C LEU A 766 -7.56 22.70 -21.45
N ALA A 767 -8.12 23.35 -22.47
CA ALA A 767 -8.46 22.70 -23.74
C ALA A 767 -7.19 22.32 -24.51
N SER A 768 -6.20 23.21 -24.54
CA SER A 768 -4.91 22.93 -25.19
C SER A 768 -4.13 21.80 -24.49
N VAL A 769 -4.14 21.75 -23.15
CA VAL A 769 -3.44 20.66 -22.44
C VAL A 769 -4.21 19.33 -22.49
N LEU A 770 -5.54 19.35 -22.62
CA LEU A 770 -6.33 18.15 -22.90
C LEU A 770 -6.02 17.58 -24.29
N ASP A 771 -6.01 18.43 -25.32
CA ASP A 771 -5.62 18.04 -26.67
C ASP A 771 -4.20 17.43 -26.69
N TRP A 772 -3.25 18.07 -26.01
CA TRP A 772 -1.89 17.53 -25.85
C TRP A 772 -1.88 16.16 -25.16
N THR A 773 -2.66 16.00 -24.08
CA THR A 773 -2.74 14.75 -23.31
C THR A 773 -3.36 13.63 -24.16
N ASN A 774 -4.39 13.95 -24.94
CA ASN A 774 -5.01 13.02 -25.87
C ASN A 774 -4.03 12.59 -26.96
N GLN A 775 -3.24 13.50 -27.52
CA GLN A 775 -2.19 13.16 -28.49
C GLN A 775 -1.06 12.32 -27.89
N LYS A 776 -0.75 12.47 -26.60
CA LYS A 776 0.24 11.63 -25.90
C LYS A 776 -0.30 10.23 -25.61
N ASN A 777 -1.55 10.14 -25.14
CA ASN A 777 -2.19 8.88 -24.81
C ASN A 777 -2.57 8.09 -26.06
N ALA A 778 -3.09 8.75 -27.10
CA ALA A 778 -3.49 8.15 -28.37
C ALA A 778 -2.83 8.90 -29.54
N PRO A 779 -1.56 8.60 -29.87
CA PRO A 779 -0.85 9.31 -30.93
C PRO A 779 -1.55 9.13 -32.29
N PRO A 780 -1.73 10.21 -33.07
CA PRO A 780 -2.51 10.18 -34.31
C PRO A 780 -1.86 9.34 -35.43
N TRP A 781 -0.59 8.94 -35.26
CA TRP A 781 0.19 8.11 -36.18
C TRP A 781 0.27 6.63 -35.77
N VAL A 782 -0.38 6.22 -34.68
CA VAL A 782 -0.43 4.81 -34.20
C VAL A 782 -1.74 4.15 -34.62
N LYS A 783 -1.68 2.86 -35.00
CA LYS A 783 -2.89 2.08 -35.35
C LYS A 783 -3.80 1.84 -34.12
N PRO A 784 -5.13 1.97 -34.25
CA PRO A 784 -6.07 1.68 -33.16
C PRO A 784 -6.02 0.23 -32.66
N GLY A 785 -6.27 0.02 -31.36
CA GLY A 785 -6.51 -1.31 -30.78
C GLY A 785 -5.30 -2.10 -30.25
N ARG A 786 -4.11 -1.48 -30.15
CA ARG A 786 -2.95 -2.05 -29.43
C ARG A 786 -2.81 -1.41 -28.06
N ARG A 787 -2.31 -2.17 -27.07
CA ARG A 787 -2.17 -1.73 -25.68
C ARG A 787 -1.09 -0.64 -25.62
N ASP A 788 -1.49 0.58 -25.29
CA ASP A 788 -0.58 1.73 -25.26
C ASP A 788 0.45 1.59 -24.13
N ARG A 789 1.72 1.77 -24.50
CA ARG A 789 2.86 1.72 -23.55
C ARG A 789 3.19 3.09 -22.96
N SER A 790 2.73 4.19 -23.58
CA SER A 790 3.01 5.58 -23.16
C SER A 790 2.29 6.01 -21.88
N ALA A 791 1.20 5.33 -21.50
CA ALA A 791 0.33 5.69 -20.38
C ALA A 791 1.06 5.73 -19.02
N THR A 792 2.18 5.03 -18.86
CA THR A 792 2.96 4.99 -17.62
C THR A 792 3.77 6.27 -17.34
N GLN A 793 4.16 7.03 -18.37
CA GLN A 793 5.08 8.16 -18.20
C GLN A 793 4.41 9.48 -17.81
N ILE A 794 3.12 9.62 -18.11
CA ILE A 794 2.30 10.80 -17.78
C ILE A 794 1.09 10.45 -16.92
N PHE A 795 1.13 9.29 -16.24
CA PHE A 795 0.01 8.76 -15.47
C PHE A 795 -0.55 9.76 -14.45
N GLU A 796 0.30 10.37 -13.61
CA GLU A 796 -0.12 11.33 -12.58
C GLU A 796 -0.75 12.59 -13.19
N TRP A 797 -0.22 13.03 -14.34
CA TRP A 797 -0.75 14.17 -15.09
C TRP A 797 -2.13 13.86 -15.67
N THR A 798 -2.27 12.75 -16.38
CA THR A 798 -3.54 12.32 -16.98
C THR A 798 -4.63 12.20 -15.93
N HIS A 799 -4.33 11.55 -14.80
CA HIS A 799 -5.29 11.41 -13.70
C HIS A 799 -5.69 12.74 -13.09
N THR A 800 -4.71 13.60 -12.83
CA THR A 800 -4.96 14.92 -12.25
C THR A 800 -5.78 15.80 -13.18
N LEU A 801 -5.49 15.79 -14.48
CA LEU A 801 -6.25 16.52 -15.49
C LEU A 801 -7.71 16.04 -15.54
N GLY A 802 -7.93 14.71 -15.58
CA GLY A 802 -9.27 14.13 -15.51
C GLY A 802 -10.02 14.60 -14.25
N SER A 803 -9.38 14.50 -13.08
CA SER A 803 -9.94 14.98 -11.81
C SER A 803 -10.32 16.47 -11.85
N ARG A 804 -9.40 17.35 -12.29
CA ARG A 804 -9.67 18.80 -12.34
C ARG A 804 -10.74 19.16 -13.36
N LEU A 805 -10.80 18.48 -14.51
CA LEU A 805 -11.91 18.65 -15.46
C LEU A 805 -13.25 18.21 -14.85
N GLY A 806 -13.27 17.17 -14.02
CA GLY A 806 -14.44 16.76 -13.26
C GLY A 806 -14.90 17.84 -12.28
N HIS A 807 -13.95 18.52 -11.62
CA HIS A 807 -14.27 19.69 -10.79
C HIS A 807 -14.81 20.86 -11.64
N VAL A 808 -14.16 21.22 -12.75
CA VAL A 808 -14.61 22.32 -13.63
C VAL A 808 -16.00 22.06 -14.23
N ALA A 809 -16.35 20.82 -14.53
CA ALA A 809 -17.63 20.45 -15.12
C ALA A 809 -18.84 20.84 -14.27
N GLY A 810 -18.73 20.89 -12.93
CA GLY A 810 -19.82 21.32 -12.07
C GLY A 810 -19.92 22.84 -11.88
N LEU A 811 -18.95 23.61 -12.39
CA LEU A 811 -18.89 25.07 -12.28
C LEU A 811 -19.47 25.80 -13.50
N MET A 812 -19.87 25.06 -14.53
CA MET A 812 -20.42 25.63 -15.76
C MET A 812 -21.50 24.72 -16.38
N PRO A 813 -22.41 25.27 -17.21
CA PRO A 813 -23.44 24.48 -17.87
C PRO A 813 -22.87 23.39 -18.78
N LEU A 814 -23.55 22.24 -18.86
CA LEU A 814 -23.12 21.12 -19.71
C LEU A 814 -22.92 21.52 -21.17
N ALA A 815 -23.80 22.38 -21.71
CA ALA A 815 -23.72 22.82 -23.10
C ALA A 815 -22.39 23.54 -23.43
N ASP A 816 -21.81 24.24 -22.46
CA ASP A 816 -20.54 24.95 -22.63
C ASP A 816 -19.32 24.05 -22.37
N PHE A 817 -19.50 22.98 -21.58
CA PHE A 817 -18.43 22.05 -21.20
C PHE A 817 -18.27 20.89 -22.18
N GLN A 818 -19.39 20.33 -22.66
CA GLN A 818 -19.43 19.03 -23.34
C GLN A 818 -18.51 18.98 -24.56
N ALA A 819 -18.79 19.82 -25.56
CA ALA A 819 -18.06 19.81 -26.83
C ALA A 819 -16.58 20.16 -26.67
N ARG A 820 -16.24 20.92 -25.62
CA ARG A 820 -14.90 21.43 -25.38
C ARG A 820 -14.01 20.45 -24.63
N PHE A 821 -14.57 19.67 -23.71
CA PHE A 821 -13.78 18.84 -22.78
C PHE A 821 -14.26 17.40 -22.67
N LEU A 822 -15.58 17.17 -22.60
CA LEU A 822 -16.09 15.82 -22.38
C LEU A 822 -16.03 14.98 -23.65
N ASP A 823 -16.54 15.48 -24.77
CA ASP A 823 -16.55 14.74 -26.05
C ASP A 823 -15.12 14.29 -26.47
N PRO A 824 -14.06 15.16 -26.39
CA PRO A 824 -12.69 14.72 -26.66
C PRO A 824 -12.17 13.59 -25.78
N ILE A 825 -12.68 13.44 -24.55
CA ILE A 825 -12.33 12.31 -23.67
C ILE A 825 -13.11 11.06 -24.09
N LEU A 826 -14.41 11.21 -24.37
CA LEU A 826 -15.28 10.10 -24.74
C LEU A 826 -14.88 9.47 -26.10
N ASP A 827 -14.30 10.25 -27.00
CA ASP A 827 -13.82 9.78 -28.31
C ASP A 827 -12.58 8.89 -28.24
N LEU A 828 -11.86 8.85 -27.11
CA LEU A 828 -10.70 7.97 -26.91
C LEU A 828 -11.12 6.50 -26.81
N GLU A 829 -10.24 5.58 -27.23
CA GLU A 829 -10.46 4.13 -27.11
C GLU A 829 -9.85 3.52 -25.84
N GLY A 830 -10.51 2.51 -25.28
CA GLY A 830 -9.97 1.64 -24.22
C GLY A 830 -9.43 2.38 -22.99
N ASP A 831 -8.28 1.91 -22.49
CA ASP A 831 -7.64 2.39 -21.25
C ASP A 831 -7.31 3.90 -21.30
N ASN A 832 -7.05 4.47 -22.48
CA ASN A 832 -6.79 5.89 -22.66
C ASN A 832 -8.02 6.75 -22.27
N CYS A 833 -9.23 6.28 -22.60
CA CYS A 833 -10.47 6.92 -22.13
C CYS A 833 -10.63 6.78 -20.62
N TRP A 834 -10.41 5.57 -20.08
CA TRP A 834 -10.65 5.29 -18.66
C TRP A 834 -9.73 6.07 -17.72
N SER A 835 -8.47 6.27 -18.11
CA SER A 835 -7.48 7.04 -17.33
C SER A 835 -7.86 8.51 -17.11
N LEU A 836 -8.68 9.11 -17.98
CA LEU A 836 -9.24 10.45 -17.82
C LEU A 836 -10.66 10.41 -17.22
N LEU A 837 -11.50 9.50 -17.72
CA LEU A 837 -12.92 9.46 -17.39
C LEU A 837 -13.19 8.95 -15.96
N SER A 838 -12.37 8.04 -15.45
CA SER A 838 -12.48 7.51 -14.07
C SER A 838 -12.23 8.60 -13.02
N PRO A 839 -11.07 9.30 -12.99
CA PRO A 839 -10.84 10.38 -12.04
C PRO A 839 -11.76 11.59 -12.25
N PHE A 840 -12.17 11.87 -13.50
CA PHE A 840 -13.21 12.86 -13.82
C PHE A 840 -14.51 12.55 -13.10
N THR A 841 -15.04 11.33 -13.29
CA THR A 841 -16.33 10.93 -12.74
C THR A 841 -16.27 10.85 -11.21
N SER A 842 -15.17 10.34 -10.66
CA SER A 842 -14.96 10.25 -9.21
C SER A 842 -14.95 11.64 -8.55
N THR A 843 -14.19 12.58 -9.11
CA THR A 843 -14.15 13.96 -8.58
C THR A 843 -15.50 14.65 -8.71
N TYR A 844 -16.18 14.48 -9.84
CA TYR A 844 -17.50 15.08 -10.06
C TYR A 844 -18.55 14.56 -9.07
N VAL A 845 -18.60 13.23 -8.85
CA VAL A 845 -19.54 12.61 -7.91
C VAL A 845 -19.25 13.07 -6.47
N CYS A 846 -17.99 13.06 -6.03
CA CYS A 846 -17.63 13.52 -4.70
C CYS A 846 -18.02 14.99 -4.48
N ALA A 847 -17.56 15.89 -5.35
CA ALA A 847 -17.77 17.33 -5.17
C ALA A 847 -19.25 17.74 -5.34
N TYR A 848 -19.95 17.21 -6.36
CA TYR A 848 -21.25 17.74 -6.78
C TYR A 848 -22.46 16.85 -6.46
N VAL A 849 -22.23 15.61 -6.03
CA VAL A 849 -23.29 14.72 -5.56
C VAL A 849 -23.21 14.49 -4.06
N TYR A 850 -22.06 14.03 -3.56
CA TYR A 850 -21.90 13.74 -2.13
C TYR A 850 -21.81 15.01 -1.29
N ASP A 851 -20.92 15.94 -1.64
CA ASP A 851 -20.57 17.07 -0.79
C ASP A 851 -21.44 18.31 -1.03
N ALA A 852 -21.85 18.56 -2.28
CA ALA A 852 -22.63 19.75 -2.60
C ALA A 852 -23.99 19.74 -1.87
N PRO A 853 -24.41 20.87 -1.25
CA PRO A 853 -25.73 20.98 -0.60
C PRO A 853 -26.88 20.95 -1.61
N VAL A 854 -26.63 21.41 -2.84
CA VAL A 854 -27.58 21.38 -3.95
C VAL A 854 -26.90 20.74 -5.16
N VAL A 855 -27.48 19.64 -5.65
CA VAL A 855 -26.95 18.91 -6.82
C VAL A 855 -27.18 19.74 -8.10
N PRO A 856 -26.14 19.97 -8.92
CA PRO A 856 -26.28 20.66 -10.20
C PRO A 856 -27.30 19.97 -11.13
N VAL A 857 -28.07 20.77 -11.88
CA VAL A 857 -29.16 20.27 -12.75
C VAL A 857 -28.67 19.28 -13.81
N ASP A 858 -27.48 19.51 -14.36
CA ASP A 858 -26.89 18.70 -15.43
C ASP A 858 -26.23 17.40 -14.94
N THR A 859 -26.23 17.14 -13.63
CA THR A 859 -25.54 15.99 -13.00
C THR A 859 -25.90 14.65 -13.61
N VAL A 860 -27.21 14.35 -13.74
CA VAL A 860 -27.64 13.07 -14.30
C VAL A 860 -27.25 12.96 -15.77
N ALA A 861 -27.31 14.07 -16.53
CA ALA A 861 -26.93 14.08 -17.94
C ALA A 861 -25.42 13.84 -18.13
N ILE A 862 -24.56 14.47 -17.31
CA ILE A 862 -23.11 14.25 -17.33
C ILE A 862 -22.78 12.79 -17.02
N LEU A 863 -23.32 12.24 -15.94
CA LEU A 863 -23.06 10.86 -15.55
C LEU A 863 -23.62 9.86 -16.57
N ASP A 864 -24.73 10.19 -17.22
CA ASP A 864 -25.31 9.38 -18.30
C ASP A 864 -24.44 9.35 -19.56
N LEU A 865 -23.75 10.45 -19.89
CA LEU A 865 -22.74 10.46 -20.97
C LEU A 865 -21.56 9.54 -20.63
N CYS A 866 -21.03 9.63 -19.41
CA CYS A 866 -19.96 8.74 -18.93
C CYS A 866 -20.40 7.26 -18.97
N LEU A 867 -21.60 6.96 -18.46
CA LEU A 867 -22.18 5.62 -18.47
C LEU A 867 -22.41 5.12 -19.91
N THR A 868 -22.92 5.96 -20.79
CA THR A 868 -23.16 5.63 -22.20
C THR A 868 -21.86 5.16 -22.85
N ARG A 869 -20.77 5.90 -22.64
CA ARG A 869 -19.46 5.54 -23.19
C ARG A 869 -18.90 4.26 -22.59
N LEU A 870 -19.07 4.04 -21.28
CA LEU A 870 -18.68 2.79 -20.62
C LEU A 870 -19.42 1.58 -21.21
N LEU A 871 -20.73 1.68 -21.41
CA LEU A 871 -21.57 0.60 -21.93
C LEU A 871 -21.30 0.27 -23.41
N GLN A 872 -20.67 1.17 -24.18
CA GLN A 872 -20.24 0.90 -25.55
C GLN A 872 -19.00 0.00 -25.63
N ASP A 873 -18.28 -0.18 -24.51
CA ASP A 873 -17.06 -0.97 -24.47
C ASP A 873 -17.29 -2.45 -24.81
N ARG A 874 -16.26 -3.12 -25.36
CA ARG A 874 -16.35 -4.53 -25.78
C ARG A 874 -16.62 -5.47 -24.61
N THR A 875 -16.23 -5.10 -23.39
CA THR A 875 -16.49 -5.87 -22.16
C THR A 875 -17.99 -6.10 -21.91
N PHE A 876 -18.87 -5.20 -22.34
CA PHE A 876 -20.32 -5.34 -22.20
C PHE A 876 -20.97 -6.18 -23.33
N LYS A 877 -20.19 -6.67 -24.31
CA LYS A 877 -20.69 -7.55 -25.38
C LYS A 877 -20.57 -9.02 -24.96
N ARG A 878 -21.72 -9.68 -24.77
CA ARG A 878 -21.85 -11.06 -24.24
C ARG A 878 -21.06 -12.14 -25.02
N ASP A 879 -20.83 -11.95 -26.32
CA ASP A 879 -20.22 -12.96 -27.21
C ASP A 879 -18.70 -12.84 -27.38
N THR A 880 -18.03 -12.01 -26.58
CA THR A 880 -16.58 -11.80 -26.69
C THR A 880 -15.78 -12.69 -25.73
N TYR A 881 -14.54 -13.02 -26.10
CA TYR A 881 -13.61 -13.91 -25.35
C TYR A 881 -13.30 -13.44 -23.91
N ARG A 882 -13.65 -12.20 -23.53
CA ARG A 882 -13.49 -11.61 -22.18
C ARG A 882 -14.70 -10.76 -21.76
N SER A 883 -15.89 -11.16 -22.19
CA SER A 883 -17.12 -10.44 -21.83
C SER A 883 -17.30 -10.41 -20.30
N GLY A 884 -17.48 -9.23 -19.72
CA GLY A 884 -17.66 -9.04 -18.29
C GLY A 884 -16.39 -9.08 -17.44
N GLU A 885 -15.21 -9.21 -18.04
CA GLU A 885 -13.93 -9.08 -17.34
C GLU A 885 -13.39 -7.66 -17.52
N PHE A 886 -13.44 -6.86 -16.45
CA PHE A 886 -12.78 -5.55 -16.44
C PHE A 886 -11.28 -5.71 -16.18
N SER A 887 -10.46 -4.93 -16.90
CA SER A 887 -9.00 -4.93 -16.73
C SER A 887 -8.49 -3.55 -16.31
N GLY A 888 -7.29 -3.52 -15.72
CA GLY A 888 -6.68 -2.28 -15.23
C GLY A 888 -7.29 -1.80 -13.92
N PHE A 889 -6.92 -0.58 -13.51
CA PHE A 889 -7.40 0.03 -12.27
C PHE A 889 -8.60 0.96 -12.50
N ASP A 890 -8.64 1.66 -13.64
CA ASP A 890 -9.57 2.76 -13.88
C ASP A 890 -11.00 2.30 -14.20
N GLN A 891 -11.14 1.25 -15.02
CA GLN A 891 -12.46 0.77 -15.44
C GLN A 891 -13.27 0.16 -14.27
N PRO A 892 -12.70 -0.71 -13.40
CA PRO A 892 -13.41 -1.15 -12.18
C PRO A 892 -13.75 0.00 -11.23
N GLU A 893 -12.90 1.02 -11.13
CA GLU A 893 -13.14 2.18 -10.28
C GLU A 893 -14.27 3.07 -10.83
N LEU A 894 -14.34 3.24 -12.15
CA LEU A 894 -15.44 3.93 -12.81
C LEU A 894 -16.79 3.22 -12.59
N VAL A 895 -16.81 1.87 -12.63
CA VAL A 895 -18.02 1.08 -12.30
C VAL A 895 -18.48 1.35 -10.86
N ARG A 896 -17.56 1.30 -9.89
CA ARG A 896 -17.87 1.57 -8.47
C ARG A 896 -18.36 3.00 -8.25
N THR A 897 -17.76 3.96 -8.96
CA THR A 897 -18.15 5.37 -8.90
C THR A 897 -19.54 5.61 -9.48
N LEU A 898 -19.85 5.07 -10.67
CA LEU A 898 -21.17 5.19 -11.30
C LEU A 898 -22.28 4.43 -10.54
N MET A 899 -21.90 3.46 -9.70
CA MET A 899 -22.80 2.80 -8.74
C MET A 899 -22.86 3.49 -7.37
N PHE A 900 -22.16 4.62 -7.19
CA PHE A 900 -22.10 5.40 -5.95
C PHE A 900 -21.61 4.60 -4.72
N VAL A 901 -20.64 3.70 -4.94
CA VAL A 901 -20.05 2.85 -3.90
C VAL A 901 -18.53 2.90 -3.84
N SER A 902 -17.88 3.79 -4.61
CA SER A 902 -16.43 3.99 -4.55
C SER A 902 -15.95 4.55 -3.20
N VAL A 903 -16.78 5.34 -2.53
CA VAL A 903 -16.51 5.88 -1.18
C VAL A 903 -17.39 5.17 -0.16
N ASP A 904 -16.79 4.64 0.91
CA ASP A 904 -17.51 3.85 1.92
C ASP A 904 -18.30 4.71 2.91
N CYS A 905 -17.65 5.70 3.51
CA CYS A 905 -18.22 6.57 4.52
C CYS A 905 -17.52 7.93 4.50
N ALA A 906 -18.29 9.01 4.58
CA ALA A 906 -17.79 10.36 4.79
C ALA A 906 -18.85 11.16 5.58
N ASP A 907 -18.63 11.29 6.90
CA ASP A 907 -19.62 11.84 7.83
C ASP A 907 -19.97 13.31 7.55
N LEU A 908 -19.07 14.04 6.87
CA LEU A 908 -19.25 15.45 6.51
C LEU A 908 -19.95 15.66 5.14
N ALA A 909 -20.21 14.59 4.39
CA ALA A 909 -20.92 14.71 3.12
C ALA A 909 -22.37 15.16 3.34
N ALA A 910 -22.95 15.81 2.34
CA ALA A 910 -24.35 16.24 2.38
C ALA A 910 -25.33 15.05 2.23
N ARG A 911 -24.96 14.00 1.48
CA ARG A 911 -25.83 12.84 1.21
C ARG A 911 -25.07 11.55 0.89
N TYR A 912 -25.78 10.43 0.93
CA TYR A 912 -25.39 9.06 0.57
C TYR A 912 -24.26 8.48 1.45
N VAL A 913 -23.04 8.96 1.27
CA VAL A 913 -21.85 8.43 1.96
C VAL A 913 -21.78 8.86 3.42
N ASN A 914 -22.60 9.82 3.84
CA ASN A 914 -22.88 10.13 5.26
C ASN A 914 -23.93 9.19 5.90
N GLY A 915 -24.45 8.23 5.14
CA GLY A 915 -25.52 7.31 5.55
C GLY A 915 -26.94 7.76 5.20
N ASP A 916 -27.15 8.99 4.72
CA ASP A 916 -28.47 9.48 4.30
C ASP A 916 -28.77 9.16 2.82
N TRP A 917 -29.59 8.13 2.62
CA TRP A 917 -30.04 7.68 1.29
C TRP A 917 -31.44 8.17 0.90
N SER A 918 -32.01 9.16 1.61
CA SER A 918 -33.37 9.65 1.37
C SER A 918 -33.57 10.20 -0.06
N GLU A 919 -32.52 10.74 -0.67
CA GLU A 919 -32.54 11.33 -2.01
C GLU A 919 -32.18 10.34 -3.14
N ILE A 920 -32.24 9.02 -2.91
CA ILE A 920 -31.82 8.01 -3.91
C ILE A 920 -32.57 8.09 -5.24
N SER A 921 -33.81 8.60 -5.22
CA SER A 921 -34.66 8.74 -6.42
C SER A 921 -34.01 9.56 -7.54
N ARG A 922 -33.06 10.45 -7.23
CA ARG A 922 -32.32 11.25 -8.21
C ARG A 922 -31.43 10.41 -9.12
N ILE A 923 -30.79 9.38 -8.56
CA ILE A 923 -29.82 8.54 -9.28
C ILE A 923 -30.44 7.26 -9.81
N LEU A 924 -31.63 6.87 -9.34
CA LEU A 924 -32.31 5.64 -9.75
C LEU A 924 -32.43 5.46 -11.27
N PRO A 925 -32.74 6.48 -12.10
CA PRO A 925 -32.79 6.31 -13.55
C PRO A 925 -31.44 5.88 -14.16
N LEU A 926 -30.34 6.43 -13.66
CA LEU A 926 -28.99 6.06 -14.08
C LEU A 926 -28.65 4.62 -13.66
N ILE A 927 -28.97 4.27 -12.41
CA ILE A 927 -28.77 2.93 -11.87
C ILE A 927 -29.59 1.88 -12.62
N ASP A 928 -30.87 2.16 -12.89
CA ASP A 928 -31.76 1.26 -13.64
C ASP A 928 -31.24 1.00 -15.06
N ARG A 929 -30.76 2.04 -15.74
CA ARG A 929 -30.12 1.87 -17.05
C ARG A 929 -28.83 1.05 -16.97
N PHE A 930 -27.96 1.34 -16.00
CA PHE A 930 -26.68 0.65 -15.85
C PHE A 930 -26.90 -0.84 -15.56
N ILE A 931 -27.75 -1.15 -14.58
CA ILE A 931 -27.97 -2.53 -14.15
C ILE A 931 -28.64 -3.38 -15.22
N ARG A 932 -29.56 -2.82 -16.02
CA ARG A 932 -30.18 -3.54 -17.14
C ARG A 932 -29.18 -3.89 -18.25
N ALA A 933 -28.20 -3.02 -18.49
CA ALA A 933 -27.21 -3.22 -19.54
C ALA A 933 -26.06 -4.15 -19.11
N GLY A 934 -25.57 -4.01 -17.87
CA GLY A 934 -24.35 -4.67 -17.39
C GLY A 934 -24.54 -5.67 -16.25
N GLY A 935 -25.72 -5.74 -15.64
CA GLY A 935 -25.95 -6.49 -14.40
C GLY A 935 -25.79 -8.01 -14.51
N TRP A 936 -25.77 -8.56 -15.72
CA TRP A 936 -25.47 -9.98 -15.95
C TRP A 936 -24.01 -10.36 -15.60
N THR A 937 -23.13 -9.37 -15.39
CA THR A 937 -21.75 -9.57 -14.95
C THR A 937 -21.64 -9.44 -13.43
N ALA A 938 -20.86 -10.31 -12.78
CA ALA A 938 -20.62 -10.21 -11.34
C ALA A 938 -19.99 -8.85 -10.95
N SER A 939 -19.05 -8.34 -11.74
CA SER A 939 -18.34 -7.09 -11.47
C SER A 939 -19.22 -5.83 -11.51
N VAL A 940 -20.43 -5.89 -12.08
CA VAL A 940 -21.44 -4.82 -12.01
C VAL A 940 -22.50 -5.11 -10.96
N MET A 941 -22.93 -6.37 -10.85
CA MET A 941 -23.92 -6.79 -9.87
C MET A 941 -23.42 -6.61 -8.42
N ASP A 942 -22.16 -6.93 -8.14
CA ASP A 942 -21.61 -6.78 -6.78
C ASP A 942 -21.64 -5.32 -6.26
N PRO A 943 -21.16 -4.31 -7.02
CA PRO A 943 -21.34 -2.90 -6.67
C PRO A 943 -22.81 -2.47 -6.53
N PHE A 944 -23.70 -2.97 -7.39
CA PHE A 944 -25.14 -2.67 -7.30
C PHE A 944 -25.78 -3.20 -6.01
N LEU A 945 -25.44 -4.43 -5.61
CA LEU A 945 -25.92 -4.98 -4.34
C LEU A 945 -25.37 -4.21 -3.15
N THR A 946 -24.11 -3.76 -3.22
CA THR A 946 -23.51 -2.89 -2.19
C THR A 946 -24.29 -1.57 -2.07
N LEU A 947 -24.67 -0.96 -3.20
CA LEU A 947 -25.54 0.22 -3.20
C LEU A 947 -26.88 -0.08 -2.52
N CYS A 948 -27.53 -1.18 -2.89
CA CYS A 948 -28.82 -1.57 -2.32
C CYS A 948 -28.75 -1.86 -0.82
N GLU A 949 -27.66 -2.46 -0.35
CA GLU A 949 -27.39 -2.73 1.07
C GLU A 949 -27.18 -1.45 1.87
N ARG A 950 -26.39 -0.50 1.35
CA ARG A 950 -26.19 0.82 1.97
C ARG A 950 -27.48 1.63 2.01
N ALA A 951 -28.24 1.59 0.92
CA ALA A 951 -29.50 2.30 0.78
C ALA A 951 -30.74 1.51 1.25
N ARG A 952 -30.58 0.35 1.91
CA ARG A 952 -31.68 -0.61 2.19
C ARG A 952 -32.90 -0.02 2.92
N ALA A 953 -32.71 1.07 3.66
CA ALA A 953 -33.81 1.79 4.31
C ALA A 953 -34.68 2.56 3.28
N ASN A 954 -34.05 3.17 2.28
CA ASN A 954 -34.67 4.10 1.33
C ASN A 954 -34.81 3.54 -0.10
N TYR A 955 -34.16 2.42 -0.43
CA TYR A 955 -34.22 1.83 -1.76
C TYR A 955 -35.64 1.29 -2.07
N PRO A 956 -36.27 1.65 -3.21
CA PRO A 956 -37.61 1.18 -3.53
C PRO A 956 -37.63 -0.32 -3.87
N ALA A 957 -38.38 -1.11 -3.09
CA ALA A 957 -38.45 -2.56 -3.25
C ALA A 957 -38.97 -2.98 -4.64
N GLY A 958 -39.93 -2.24 -5.19
CA GLY A 958 -40.46 -2.48 -6.53
C GLY A 958 -39.42 -2.29 -7.63
N ALA A 959 -38.59 -1.25 -7.53
CA ALA A 959 -37.52 -0.98 -8.49
C ALA A 959 -36.44 -2.07 -8.42
N PHE A 960 -36.01 -2.43 -7.20
CA PHE A 960 -35.06 -3.53 -6.98
C PHE A 960 -35.56 -4.83 -7.61
N ALA A 961 -36.82 -5.19 -7.37
CA ALA A 961 -37.39 -6.41 -7.93
C ALA A 961 -37.42 -6.40 -9.47
N GLU A 962 -37.78 -5.27 -10.08
CA GLU A 962 -37.79 -5.13 -11.54
C GLU A 962 -36.41 -5.17 -12.17
N GLN A 963 -35.42 -4.55 -11.53
CA GLN A 963 -34.03 -4.53 -11.98
C GLN A 963 -33.43 -5.93 -11.93
N VAL A 964 -33.57 -6.64 -10.80
CA VAL A 964 -33.07 -8.01 -10.64
C VAL A 964 -33.73 -8.94 -11.65
N LEU A 965 -35.06 -8.91 -11.78
CA LEU A 965 -35.80 -9.75 -12.73
C LEU A 965 -35.38 -9.52 -14.18
N ALA A 966 -35.06 -8.28 -14.56
CA ALA A 966 -34.61 -7.97 -15.92
C ALA A 966 -33.27 -8.61 -16.29
N ILE A 967 -32.46 -8.97 -15.29
CA ILE A 967 -31.14 -9.56 -15.48
C ILE A 967 -31.24 -11.08 -15.52
N ILE A 968 -31.92 -11.66 -14.53
CA ILE A 968 -32.00 -13.10 -14.37
C ILE A 968 -32.96 -13.75 -15.38
N GLY A 969 -33.89 -12.98 -15.96
CA GLY A 969 -34.97 -13.44 -16.85
C GLY A 969 -34.51 -14.26 -18.07
N ASP A 970 -33.27 -14.08 -18.53
CA ASP A 970 -32.66 -14.84 -19.64
C ASP A 970 -32.15 -16.24 -19.23
N GLY A 971 -32.28 -16.60 -17.94
CA GLY A 971 -31.84 -17.89 -17.37
C GLY A 971 -30.41 -17.88 -16.81
N PRO A 972 -30.06 -18.86 -15.96
CA PRO A 972 -28.81 -18.87 -15.19
C PRO A 972 -27.54 -18.95 -16.06
N ASP A 973 -27.61 -19.57 -17.23
CA ASP A 973 -26.48 -19.69 -18.16
C ASP A 973 -26.02 -18.34 -18.75
N SER A 974 -26.87 -17.31 -18.67
CA SER A 974 -26.56 -15.96 -19.14
C SER A 974 -25.78 -15.09 -18.12
N LEU A 975 -25.63 -15.58 -16.87
CA LEU A 975 -25.10 -14.84 -15.72
C LEU A 975 -23.61 -15.15 -15.48
N LYS A 976 -22.74 -14.54 -16.30
CA LYS A 976 -21.29 -14.76 -16.25
C LYS A 976 -20.69 -14.28 -14.92
N GLY A 977 -19.97 -15.18 -14.25
CA GLY A 977 -19.26 -14.90 -13.00
C GLY A 977 -20.14 -14.95 -11.75
N TRP A 978 -21.45 -15.20 -11.84
CA TRP A 978 -22.32 -15.29 -10.66
C TRP A 978 -22.16 -16.62 -9.90
N HIS A 979 -21.90 -17.71 -10.62
CA HIS A 979 -21.74 -19.05 -10.04
C HIS A 979 -20.55 -19.10 -9.07
N GLY A 980 -20.78 -19.61 -7.85
CA GLY A 980 -19.76 -19.68 -6.80
C GLY A 980 -19.51 -18.38 -6.03
N THR A 981 -20.24 -17.30 -6.32
CA THR A 981 -20.18 -16.03 -5.57
C THR A 981 -21.27 -15.92 -4.51
N PHE A 982 -21.23 -14.86 -3.68
CA PHE A 982 -22.27 -14.54 -2.71
C PHE A 982 -23.45 -13.74 -3.30
N ILE A 983 -23.44 -13.43 -4.60
CA ILE A 983 -24.50 -12.63 -5.26
C ILE A 983 -25.90 -13.20 -5.01
N PRO A 984 -26.19 -14.51 -5.23
CA PRO A 984 -27.50 -15.07 -4.94
C PRO A 984 -27.93 -14.89 -3.48
N ALA A 985 -27.00 -15.11 -2.54
CA ALA A 985 -27.27 -14.99 -1.12
C ALA A 985 -27.57 -13.54 -0.69
N ARG A 986 -26.82 -12.58 -1.25
CA ARG A 986 -27.02 -11.14 -1.01
C ARG A 986 -28.38 -10.66 -1.56
N ILE A 987 -28.77 -11.13 -2.75
CA ILE A 987 -30.10 -10.84 -3.32
C ILE A 987 -31.20 -11.39 -2.40
N ALA A 988 -31.06 -12.64 -1.94
CA ALA A 988 -32.04 -13.27 -1.04
C ALA A 988 -32.19 -12.49 0.29
N GLU A 989 -31.07 -12.01 0.85
CA GLU A 989 -31.07 -11.19 2.07
C GLU A 989 -31.76 -9.83 1.86
N LEU A 990 -31.53 -9.17 0.73
CA LEU A 990 -32.22 -7.93 0.37
C LEU A 990 -33.73 -8.17 0.14
N VAL A 991 -34.12 -9.26 -0.54
CA VAL A 991 -35.53 -9.65 -0.68
C VAL A 991 -36.17 -9.88 0.68
N GLN A 992 -35.48 -10.57 1.58
CA GLN A 992 -35.96 -10.77 2.96
C GLN A 992 -36.16 -9.42 3.65
N HIS A 993 -35.17 -8.53 3.63
CA HIS A 993 -35.24 -7.21 4.24
C HIS A 993 -36.41 -6.39 3.71
N PHE A 994 -36.56 -6.28 2.39
CA PHE A 994 -37.66 -5.53 1.78
C PHE A 994 -39.03 -6.15 2.06
N ALA A 995 -39.13 -7.47 2.10
CA ALA A 995 -40.38 -8.15 2.44
C ALA A 995 -40.84 -7.87 3.87
N HIS A 996 -39.90 -7.73 4.82
CA HIS A 996 -40.21 -7.35 6.20
C HIS A 996 -40.50 -5.85 6.33
N ARG A 997 -39.72 -4.99 5.66
CA ARG A 997 -39.89 -3.53 5.71
C ARG A 997 -41.24 -3.09 5.14
N ASP A 998 -41.65 -3.68 4.01
CA ASP A 998 -42.84 -3.26 3.27
C ASP A 998 -44.06 -4.16 3.57
N ALA A 999 -44.08 -4.84 4.72
CA ALA A 999 -45.18 -5.68 5.16
C ALA A 999 -46.40 -4.84 5.64
N PRO A 1000 -47.64 -5.15 5.21
CA PRO A 1000 -48.02 -6.15 4.21
C PRO A 1000 -47.71 -5.69 2.78
N MET A 1001 -47.00 -6.53 2.02
CA MET A 1001 -46.60 -6.22 0.64
C MET A 1001 -47.80 -6.22 -0.31
N THR A 1002 -47.70 -5.46 -1.41
CA THR A 1002 -48.64 -5.60 -2.53
C THR A 1002 -48.48 -6.96 -3.21
N LEU A 1003 -49.58 -7.53 -3.71
CA LEU A 1003 -49.57 -8.82 -4.41
C LEU A 1003 -48.55 -8.86 -5.55
N THR A 1004 -48.45 -7.77 -6.32
CA THR A 1004 -47.52 -7.65 -7.45
C THR A 1004 -46.06 -7.69 -7.01
N LEU A 1005 -45.71 -6.99 -5.93
CA LEU A 1005 -44.34 -7.01 -5.39
C LEU A 1005 -43.98 -8.41 -4.88
N ALA A 1006 -44.93 -9.02 -4.17
CA ALA A 1006 -44.72 -10.32 -3.57
C ALA A 1006 -44.56 -11.44 -4.62
N GLN A 1007 -45.31 -11.37 -5.73
CA GLN A 1007 -45.12 -12.23 -6.90
C GLN A 1007 -43.75 -12.04 -7.57
N LYS A 1008 -43.25 -10.80 -7.67
CA LYS A 1008 -41.93 -10.52 -8.23
C LYS A 1008 -40.82 -11.12 -7.35
N PHE A 1009 -40.91 -10.95 -6.04
CA PHE A 1009 -39.97 -11.55 -5.10
C PHE A 1009 -39.99 -13.08 -5.13
N LEU A 1010 -41.18 -13.71 -5.21
CA LEU A 1010 -41.26 -15.16 -5.37
C LEU A 1010 -40.53 -15.66 -6.63
N ARG A 1011 -40.71 -14.98 -7.76
CA ARG A 1011 -39.98 -15.30 -9.01
C ARG A 1011 -38.47 -15.15 -8.86
N ILE A 1012 -38.00 -14.11 -8.17
CA ILE A 1012 -36.57 -13.96 -7.88
C ILE A 1012 -36.08 -15.15 -7.06
N LEU A 1013 -36.78 -15.47 -5.95
CA LEU A 1013 -36.40 -16.57 -5.07
C LEU A 1013 -36.40 -17.92 -5.80
N ASP A 1014 -37.37 -18.19 -6.69
CA ASP A 1014 -37.42 -19.41 -7.51
C ASP A 1014 -36.13 -19.57 -8.33
N MET A 1015 -35.72 -18.49 -9.00
CA MET A 1015 -34.53 -18.50 -9.85
C MET A 1015 -33.24 -18.62 -9.03
N LEU A 1016 -33.18 -18.04 -7.82
CA LEU A 1016 -32.05 -18.22 -6.91
C LEU A 1016 -31.96 -19.66 -6.37
N VAL A 1017 -33.10 -20.32 -6.16
CA VAL A 1017 -33.14 -21.75 -5.80
C VAL A 1017 -32.58 -22.62 -6.93
N ASP A 1018 -32.95 -22.33 -8.18
CA ASP A 1018 -32.40 -23.01 -9.36
C ASP A 1018 -30.88 -22.82 -9.49
N MET A 1019 -30.35 -21.67 -9.03
CA MET A 1019 -28.91 -21.40 -8.94
C MET A 1019 -28.22 -22.04 -7.72
N GLY A 1020 -28.96 -22.78 -6.89
CA GLY A 1020 -28.44 -23.53 -5.74
C GLY A 1020 -28.45 -22.78 -4.40
N ASP A 1021 -29.09 -21.62 -4.29
CA ASP A 1021 -29.24 -20.91 -3.02
C ASP A 1021 -30.35 -21.51 -2.14
N ARG A 1022 -29.94 -22.29 -1.13
CA ARG A 1022 -30.85 -22.97 -0.20
C ARG A 1022 -31.62 -22.01 0.73
N ARG A 1023 -31.13 -20.77 0.94
CA ARG A 1023 -31.81 -19.78 1.79
C ARG A 1023 -33.08 -19.27 1.13
N SER A 1024 -33.04 -19.07 -0.19
CA SER A 1024 -34.18 -18.66 -1.00
C SER A 1024 -35.36 -19.63 -0.87
N ALA A 1025 -35.11 -20.94 -0.86
CA ALA A 1025 -36.14 -21.96 -0.66
C ALA A 1025 -36.83 -21.85 0.72
N ALA A 1026 -36.06 -21.51 1.76
CA ALA A 1026 -36.62 -21.31 3.11
C ALA A 1026 -37.45 -20.01 3.18
N LEU A 1027 -37.00 -18.95 2.50
CA LEU A 1027 -37.69 -17.65 2.45
C LEU A 1027 -39.07 -17.75 1.77
N GLN A 1028 -39.20 -18.56 0.72
CA GLN A 1028 -40.49 -18.82 0.05
C GLN A 1028 -41.56 -19.38 1.00
N LEU A 1029 -41.15 -20.13 2.03
CA LEU A 1029 -42.03 -20.73 3.04
C LEU A 1029 -42.25 -19.81 4.27
N GLY A 1030 -41.66 -18.62 4.26
CA GLY A 1030 -41.76 -17.62 5.32
C GLY A 1030 -43.15 -16.97 5.41
N GLU A 1031 -43.46 -16.42 6.58
CA GLU A 1031 -44.78 -15.81 6.87
C GLU A 1031 -45.16 -14.70 5.88
N ALA A 1032 -44.18 -13.91 5.43
CA ALA A 1032 -44.37 -12.84 4.46
C ALA A 1032 -44.90 -13.32 3.08
N PHE A 1033 -44.72 -14.61 2.75
CA PHE A 1033 -45.10 -15.17 1.44
C PHE A 1033 -46.20 -16.24 1.51
N ARG A 1034 -46.51 -16.80 2.70
CA ARG A 1034 -47.51 -17.87 2.88
C ARG A 1034 -48.93 -17.54 2.42
N GLU A 1035 -49.32 -16.27 2.48
CA GLU A 1035 -50.69 -15.84 2.17
C GLU A 1035 -50.90 -15.47 0.69
N ILE A 1036 -49.84 -15.48 -0.13
CA ILE A 1036 -49.90 -15.15 -1.56
C ILE A 1036 -50.41 -16.37 -2.33
N ARG A 1037 -51.71 -16.65 -2.24
CA ARG A 1037 -52.35 -17.66 -3.07
C ARG A 1037 -52.54 -17.13 -4.49
N ALA A 1038 -52.06 -17.92 -5.45
CA ALA A 1038 -52.33 -17.75 -6.88
C ALA A 1038 -53.84 -17.63 -7.11
N THR A 1039 -54.29 -16.43 -7.47
CA THR A 1039 -55.51 -16.30 -8.28
C THR A 1039 -55.06 -16.57 -9.71
N ASN A 1040 -55.53 -17.71 -10.25
CA ASN A 1040 -55.31 -18.13 -11.64
C ASN A 1040 -55.65 -17.03 -12.64
#